data_AF-A0A540N1S6-F1
#
_entry.id   AF-A0A540N1S6-F1
#
_cell.length_a   1.000
_cell.length_b   1.000
_cell.length_c   1.000
_cell.angle_alpha   90.00
_cell.angle_beta   90.00
_cell.angle_gamma   90.00
#
_symmetry.space_group_name_H-M   'P 1'
#
loop_
_entity.id
_entity.type
_entity.pdbx_description
1 polymer ?
#
loop_
_entity_poly.entity_id
_entity_poly.type
_entity_poly.pdbx_seq_one_letter_code
_entity_poly.pdbx_strand_id
1 'polypeptide(L)'
;MALASGLRLSSSILRYRLAAPLNPTRLSGLRHNLSELRFLSASSSGPRTRVRPIKATLLDQPQKEGPGEGQDGNGSVLVKDTGENSERIVRVELHKEATEAYMAYAMSVLLGRALPDVRDGLKPVHRRILYAMHELGIVSRKPFKKCARVVGEVLGKFHPHGDTAVYDSLVRMAQDFSLRFPLIQGHGNFGSIDADPAAAMRYTECRLEALTEAMLLADLDQNTVDFTPNFDNSQKEPSVLPARLPTLLLNGASGIAVGMATNIPPHNLGELVDVLSVLIHNPEATLQELLEYMPGPDFPTGGLIMGNLGILDAYRTGKGRIVVRGKTDVELLDSKTKRNAVIIKEIPYQTNKAALVEKIAELVENKILEGISDIRDESDRSGMRVVIELKRGSDPSIVLNNLYRLTSLQCSFSCNMVGIHNGQPKQMGLKELLQAFLDFRCSVVERRAKFKLSQAQDRRHIVEGIVVGLDNLDAVIRILREASSNAIASAGLRTEFNLSEKQAEAILDISLRRITQLERKKFVNESESLKEQISKLEQLLSSKKSMLQLIEQEANELKSKFSSPRRSVLEDSDGGHVDDIDVIPNEEMLLAFSEKGYVKRMKPNTFNLQNRGTIGKSVGKLRVNDAMSDFIVCRAHDHVLYFRYFSP
;
A
#
# COMPACT_ATOMS: atom_id res chain seq x y z
N MET A 1 -38.45 -30.68 34.71
CA MET A 1 -38.12 -30.22 36.07
C MET A 1 -37.32 -28.93 35.90
N ALA A 2 -37.94 -27.76 36.06
CA ALA A 2 -38.20 -27.08 37.35
C ALA A 2 -36.87 -26.49 37.90
N LEU A 3 -36.68 -25.21 38.24
CA LEU A 3 -37.49 -24.00 38.52
C LEU A 3 -36.49 -22.81 38.39
N ALA A 4 -36.76 -21.65 37.79
CA ALA A 4 -37.71 -20.59 38.15
C ALA A 4 -37.40 -19.87 39.50
N SER A 5 -37.17 -18.54 39.41
CA SER A 5 -37.64 -17.44 40.29
C SER A 5 -36.56 -16.33 40.33
N GLY A 6 -36.81 -15.03 40.22
CA GLY A 6 -38.02 -14.20 40.22
C GLY A 6 -37.54 -12.78 40.59
N LEU A 7 -37.78 -11.74 39.77
CA LEU A 7 -38.97 -10.88 39.72
C LEU A 7 -39.00 -9.77 40.80
N ARG A 8 -39.01 -8.50 40.33
CA ARG A 8 -39.91 -7.34 40.67
C ARG A 8 -39.14 -6.01 40.74
N LEU A 9 -39.41 -5.00 39.90
CA LEU A 9 -40.61 -4.17 39.65
C LEU A 9 -40.74 -2.96 40.59
N SER A 10 -40.60 -1.74 40.01
CA SER A 10 -41.49 -0.56 40.15
C SER A 10 -40.79 0.63 39.44
N SER A 11 -41.23 1.28 38.36
CA SER A 11 -42.51 1.88 37.90
C SER A 11 -42.95 3.14 38.67
N SER A 12 -42.81 4.32 38.03
CA SER A 12 -43.80 5.43 37.94
C SER A 12 -43.10 6.73 37.49
N ILE A 13 -43.28 7.25 36.26
CA ILE A 13 -44.40 8.08 35.71
C ILE A 13 -44.32 9.57 36.10
N LEU A 14 -44.16 10.45 35.08
CA LEU A 14 -44.94 11.67 34.72
C LEU A 14 -44.06 12.58 33.82
N ARG A 15 -44.24 12.63 32.48
CA ARG A 15 -45.16 13.48 31.68
C ARG A 15 -45.18 14.96 32.06
N TYR A 16 -44.72 15.83 31.14
CA TYR A 16 -45.44 17.04 30.72
C TYR A 16 -45.10 17.43 29.27
N ARG A 17 -46.15 17.87 28.55
CA ARG A 17 -46.25 18.29 27.14
C ARG A 17 -45.98 19.80 26.97
N LEU A 18 -45.90 20.19 25.69
CA LEU A 18 -46.24 21.49 25.02
C LEU A 18 -44.98 22.20 24.47
N ALA A 19 -44.93 22.84 23.31
CA ALA A 19 -45.78 22.95 22.12
C ALA A 19 -44.93 23.70 21.06
N ALA A 20 -45.21 23.52 19.77
CA ALA A 20 -44.74 24.40 18.68
C ALA A 20 -45.37 25.81 18.80
N PRO A 21 -44.88 26.86 18.11
CA PRO A 21 -45.25 27.06 16.69
C PRO A 21 -44.30 27.90 15.77
N LEU A 22 -44.54 27.74 14.45
CA LEU A 22 -44.52 28.73 13.34
C LEU A 22 -43.22 29.32 12.73
N ASN A 23 -43.19 29.22 11.38
CA ASN A 23 -42.43 29.97 10.37
C ASN A 23 -42.73 31.50 10.39
N PRO A 24 -41.85 32.35 9.81
CA PRO A 24 -42.07 32.81 8.43
C PRO A 24 -40.81 32.98 7.53
N THR A 25 -41.12 32.83 6.24
CA THR A 25 -40.47 33.09 4.94
C THR A 25 -39.40 34.19 4.71
N ARG A 26 -38.52 33.86 3.74
CA ARG A 26 -37.97 34.62 2.57
C ARG A 26 -36.87 35.71 2.74
N LEU A 27 -35.74 35.49 2.04
CA LEU A 27 -35.07 36.32 0.99
C LEU A 27 -33.61 35.79 0.82
N SER A 28 -33.26 35.11 -0.27
CA SER A 28 -32.77 35.60 -1.58
C SER A 28 -31.25 35.70 -1.70
N GLY A 29 -30.69 35.05 -2.73
CA GLY A 29 -29.53 35.53 -3.48
C GLY A 29 -28.18 34.88 -3.15
N LEU A 30 -27.79 33.88 -3.95
CA LEU A 30 -26.57 33.86 -4.78
C LEU A 30 -26.27 32.42 -5.22
N ARG A 31 -26.78 32.07 -6.41
CA ARG A 31 -26.25 30.99 -7.24
C ARG A 31 -25.06 31.56 -8.00
N HIS A 32 -23.89 30.93 -7.89
CA HIS A 32 -22.85 31.07 -8.91
C HIS A 32 -22.70 29.76 -9.66
N ASN A 33 -23.03 29.83 -10.94
CA ASN A 33 -22.72 28.84 -11.97
C ASN A 33 -21.20 28.73 -12.12
N LEU A 34 -20.66 27.52 -12.04
CA LEU A 34 -19.33 27.17 -12.57
C LEU A 34 -19.55 26.21 -13.75
N SER A 35 -19.82 26.81 -14.90
CA SER A 35 -19.82 26.14 -16.19
C SER A 35 -19.26 27.13 -17.21
N GLU A 36 -17.95 27.06 -17.46
CA GLU A 36 -17.30 27.42 -18.73
C GLU A 36 -15.77 27.43 -18.58
N LEU A 37 -15.13 26.28 -18.82
CA LEU A 37 -13.76 26.23 -19.31
C LEU A 37 -13.74 25.21 -20.46
N ARG A 38 -14.13 25.67 -21.65
CA ARG A 38 -13.91 24.95 -22.90
C ARG A 38 -12.47 25.18 -23.33
N PHE A 39 -11.67 24.11 -23.32
CA PHE A 39 -10.39 24.07 -24.04
C PHE A 39 -10.68 23.95 -25.54
N LEU A 40 -10.22 24.93 -26.33
CA LEU A 40 -10.10 24.81 -27.78
C LEU A 40 -8.63 24.59 -28.12
N SER A 41 -8.28 23.34 -28.46
CA SER A 41 -7.03 23.03 -29.15
C SER A 41 -7.28 23.03 -30.66
N ALA A 42 -6.75 24.02 -31.38
CA ALA A 42 -6.64 23.97 -32.83
C ALA A 42 -5.18 23.66 -33.20
N SER A 43 -5.00 22.56 -33.93
CA SER A 43 -3.75 22.14 -34.55
C SER A 43 -3.39 23.04 -35.74
N SER A 44 -2.14 23.52 -35.82
CA SER A 44 -1.53 23.85 -37.10
C SER A 44 -0.06 23.45 -37.13
N SER A 45 0.30 22.75 -38.20
CA SER A 45 1.62 22.27 -38.57
C SER A 45 2.46 23.38 -39.22
N GLY A 46 3.71 23.56 -38.77
CA GLY A 46 4.71 24.46 -39.39
C GLY A 46 6.15 24.13 -38.94
N PRO A 47 7.20 24.46 -39.72
CA PRO A 47 8.42 23.67 -39.81
C PRO A 47 9.46 23.95 -38.72
N ARG A 48 10.27 22.92 -38.42
CA ARG A 48 11.39 22.92 -37.46
C ARG A 48 12.46 23.97 -37.80
N THR A 49 12.72 24.88 -36.87
CA THR A 49 13.93 25.73 -36.85
C THR A 49 14.80 25.37 -35.65
N ARG A 50 16.10 25.12 -35.91
CA ARG A 50 17.12 24.78 -34.92
C ARG A 50 17.42 25.99 -34.01
N VAL A 51 17.29 25.81 -32.69
CA VAL A 51 17.72 26.81 -31.69
C VAL A 51 19.20 26.58 -31.34
N ARG A 52 20.03 27.63 -31.40
CA ARG A 52 21.40 27.63 -30.87
C ARG A 52 21.39 28.16 -29.43
N PRO A 53 22.20 27.63 -28.50
CA PRO A 53 22.24 28.12 -27.13
C PRO A 53 23.05 29.42 -27.05
N ILE A 54 22.49 30.44 -26.37
CA ILE A 54 23.19 31.68 -26.04
C ILE A 54 23.99 31.43 -24.75
N LYS A 55 25.30 31.73 -24.78
CA LYS A 55 26.20 31.68 -23.62
C LYS A 55 25.95 32.88 -22.71
N ALA A 56 25.78 32.64 -21.41
CA ALA A 56 25.82 33.67 -20.39
C ALA A 56 27.28 33.99 -20.02
N THR A 57 27.65 35.27 -20.01
CA THR A 57 28.96 35.74 -19.58
C THR A 57 28.81 36.45 -18.24
N LEU A 58 29.52 35.97 -17.21
CA LEU A 58 29.66 36.63 -15.92
C LEU A 58 30.71 37.75 -16.05
N LEU A 59 30.39 38.94 -15.56
CA LEU A 59 31.32 40.04 -15.38
C LEU A 59 31.39 40.38 -13.90
N ASP A 60 32.46 39.90 -13.25
CA ASP A 60 32.92 40.37 -11.94
C ASP A 60 33.68 41.69 -12.12
N GLN A 61 33.35 42.71 -11.32
CA GLN A 61 34.35 43.53 -10.63
C GLN A 61 33.71 44.39 -9.51
N PRO A 62 34.43 44.63 -8.39
CA PRO A 62 33.84 45.15 -7.16
C PRO A 62 34.01 46.67 -7.00
N GLN A 63 33.00 47.36 -6.45
CA GLN A 63 33.20 48.69 -5.85
C GLN A 63 32.43 48.84 -4.53
N LYS A 64 33.08 49.59 -3.63
CA LYS A 64 32.91 49.69 -2.18
C LYS A 64 31.67 50.48 -1.72
N GLU A 65 31.30 50.20 -0.48
CA GLU A 65 30.14 50.65 0.33
C GLU A 65 30.06 52.16 0.68
N GLY A 66 28.84 52.62 0.96
CA GLY A 66 28.51 53.78 1.81
C GLY A 66 26.98 54.04 1.89
N PRO A 67 26.40 54.43 3.06
CA PRO A 67 25.10 53.90 3.52
C PRO A 67 23.91 54.87 3.41
N GLY A 68 22.68 54.33 3.34
CA GLY A 68 21.44 55.12 3.46
C GLY A 68 20.17 54.27 3.32
N GLU A 69 19.26 54.41 4.27
CA GLU A 69 18.06 53.59 4.54
C GLU A 69 16.96 53.63 3.48
N GLY A 70 16.22 52.52 3.37
CA GLY A 70 14.76 52.51 3.15
C GLY A 70 14.25 52.53 1.71
N GLN A 71 13.76 51.37 1.22
CA GLN A 71 12.45 51.14 0.58
C GLN A 71 12.47 49.94 -0.36
N ASP A 72 11.37 49.19 -0.34
CA ASP A 72 11.05 48.05 -1.19
C ASP A 72 11.41 48.30 -2.66
N GLY A 73 12.38 47.52 -3.16
CA GLY A 73 12.87 47.61 -4.53
C GLY A 73 12.62 46.31 -5.29
N ASN A 74 11.46 46.24 -5.98
CA ASN A 74 11.20 45.27 -7.03
C ASN A 74 12.33 45.29 -8.06
N GLY A 75 13.09 44.19 -8.15
CA GLY A 75 14.11 43.97 -9.18
C GLY A 75 13.48 43.78 -10.57
N SER A 76 13.02 44.87 -11.17
CA SER A 76 12.59 44.88 -12.57
C SER A 76 13.80 45.13 -13.47
N VAL A 77 14.27 44.08 -14.14
CA VAL A 77 15.25 44.21 -15.22
C VAL A 77 14.50 44.66 -16.48
N LEU A 78 14.54 45.96 -16.79
CA LEU A 78 13.98 46.52 -18.02
C LEU A 78 15.00 46.41 -19.15
N VAL A 79 14.83 45.42 -20.03
CA VAL A 79 15.45 45.41 -21.36
C VAL A 79 14.60 46.33 -22.26
N LYS A 80 15.27 47.33 -22.85
CA LYS A 80 14.67 48.32 -23.76
C LYS A 80 14.83 47.80 -25.18
N ASP A 81 13.72 47.41 -25.83
CA ASP A 81 13.71 47.03 -27.24
C ASP A 81 13.10 48.14 -28.08
N THR A 82 13.87 48.60 -29.07
CA THR A 82 13.46 49.52 -30.13
C THR A 82 13.18 48.72 -31.40
N GLY A 83 11.97 48.84 -31.97
CA GLY A 83 11.72 48.61 -33.39
C GLY A 83 10.92 47.34 -33.75
N GLU A 84 9.61 47.53 -33.94
CA GLU A 84 8.76 46.98 -35.00
C GLU A 84 9.11 45.63 -35.66
N ASN A 85 8.68 44.54 -34.99
CA ASN A 85 8.04 43.31 -35.50
C ASN A 85 8.35 42.14 -34.53
N SER A 86 7.88 42.22 -33.29
CA SER A 86 8.05 41.16 -32.30
C SER A 86 6.71 40.53 -31.93
N GLU A 87 6.55 39.27 -32.32
CA GLU A 87 5.46 38.36 -32.00
C GLU A 87 5.02 38.47 -30.54
N ARG A 88 3.77 38.87 -30.27
CA ARG A 88 3.03 38.81 -28.97
C ARG A 88 3.82 38.34 -27.74
N ILE A 89 4.81 39.09 -27.27
CA ILE A 89 5.54 38.76 -26.03
C ILE A 89 4.69 39.22 -24.85
N VAL A 90 4.12 38.27 -24.11
CA VAL A 90 3.41 38.56 -22.86
C VAL A 90 4.44 38.58 -21.73
N ARG A 91 4.69 39.75 -21.14
CA ARG A 91 5.54 39.88 -19.95
C ARG A 91 4.76 39.37 -18.73
N VAL A 92 5.34 38.43 -17.99
CA VAL A 92 4.77 37.85 -16.77
C VAL A 92 5.74 38.10 -15.62
N GLU A 93 5.22 38.37 -14.42
CA GLU A 93 6.03 38.49 -13.21
C GLU A 93 6.66 37.15 -12.84
N LEU A 94 7.97 37.13 -12.61
CA LEU A 94 8.71 35.90 -12.31
C LEU A 94 8.15 35.17 -11.09
N HIS A 95 7.84 35.89 -10.01
CA HIS A 95 7.27 35.32 -8.80
C HIS A 95 5.94 34.59 -9.07
N LYS A 96 5.07 35.20 -9.88
CA LYS A 96 3.77 34.64 -10.24
C LYS A 96 3.93 33.38 -11.10
N GLU A 97 4.71 33.48 -12.18
CA GLU A 97 4.96 32.35 -13.08
C GLU A 97 5.63 31.18 -12.36
N ALA A 98 6.66 31.46 -11.54
CA ALA A 98 7.34 30.42 -10.78
C ALA A 98 6.41 29.72 -9.79
N THR A 99 5.54 30.48 -9.11
CA THR A 99 4.56 29.91 -8.17
C THR A 99 3.53 29.06 -8.91
N GLU A 100 2.95 29.56 -9.99
CA GLU A 100 1.95 28.83 -10.78
C GLU A 100 2.52 27.55 -11.40
N ALA A 101 3.71 27.64 -12.02
CA ALA A 101 4.39 26.49 -12.61
C ALA A 101 4.77 25.44 -11.55
N TYR A 102 5.29 25.88 -10.40
CA TYR A 102 5.66 24.98 -9.30
C TYR A 102 4.42 24.31 -8.68
N MET A 103 3.33 25.05 -8.47
CA MET A 103 2.07 24.49 -7.95
C MET A 103 1.44 23.49 -8.92
N ALA A 104 1.44 23.80 -10.22
CA ALA A 104 0.93 22.88 -11.24
C ALA A 104 1.74 21.57 -11.28
N TYR A 105 3.06 21.66 -11.22
CA TYR A 105 3.94 20.50 -11.13
C TYR A 105 3.70 19.70 -9.83
N ALA A 106 3.67 20.38 -8.68
CA ALA A 106 3.46 19.75 -7.38
C ALA A 106 2.14 18.98 -7.32
N MET A 107 1.04 19.58 -7.76
CA MET A 107 -0.28 18.94 -7.79
C MET A 107 -0.33 17.75 -8.76
N SER A 108 0.29 17.88 -9.93
CA SER A 108 0.39 16.78 -10.91
C SER A 108 1.16 15.58 -10.36
N VAL A 109 2.30 15.81 -9.70
CA VAL A 109 3.10 14.73 -9.09
C VAL A 109 2.37 14.08 -7.92
N LEU A 110 1.69 14.88 -7.10
CA LEU A 110 1.01 14.42 -5.90
C LEU A 110 -0.18 13.52 -6.23
N LEU A 111 -1.09 14.00 -7.09
CA LEU A 111 -2.33 13.27 -7.44
C LEU A 111 -2.13 12.27 -8.58
N GLY A 112 -1.26 12.59 -9.54
CA GLY A 112 -1.10 11.84 -10.78
C GLY A 112 0.04 10.83 -10.79
N ARG A 113 0.86 10.74 -9.73
CA ARG A 113 2.07 9.91 -9.77
C ARG A 113 2.45 9.23 -8.45
N ALA A 114 2.71 10.00 -7.41
CA ALA A 114 3.53 9.53 -6.28
C ALA A 114 2.73 8.79 -5.20
N LEU A 115 1.53 9.27 -4.87
CA LEU A 115 0.71 8.73 -3.79
C LEU A 115 -0.35 7.75 -4.30
N PRO A 116 -0.65 6.68 -3.53
CA PRO A 116 -1.74 5.78 -3.85
C PRO A 116 -3.10 6.38 -3.47
N ASP A 117 -4.16 5.95 -4.15
CA ASP A 117 -5.53 6.19 -3.69
C ASP A 117 -5.86 5.24 -2.54
N VAL A 118 -6.55 5.73 -1.50
CA VAL A 118 -6.87 4.91 -0.31
C VAL A 118 -7.85 3.78 -0.61
N ARG A 119 -8.66 3.93 -1.67
CA ARG A 119 -9.75 3.03 -2.02
C ARG A 119 -9.25 1.72 -2.61
N ASP A 120 -8.34 1.80 -3.57
CA ASP A 120 -7.77 0.63 -4.25
C ASP A 120 -6.30 0.38 -3.92
N GLY A 121 -5.63 1.33 -3.25
CA GLY A 121 -4.23 1.23 -2.88
C GLY A 121 -3.23 1.38 -4.03
N LEU A 122 -3.68 1.81 -5.22
CA LEU A 122 -2.85 1.85 -6.42
C LEU A 122 -2.46 3.27 -6.81
N LYS A 123 -1.26 3.36 -7.37
CA LYS A 123 -0.80 4.53 -8.14
C LYS A 123 -1.37 4.46 -9.56
N PRO A 124 -1.46 5.59 -10.28
CA PRO A 124 -2.01 5.61 -11.64
C PRO A 124 -1.31 4.65 -12.61
N VAL A 125 0.01 4.51 -12.54
CA VAL A 125 0.76 3.57 -13.41
C VAL A 125 0.37 2.11 -13.15
N HIS A 126 0.23 1.70 -11.89
CA HIS A 126 -0.18 0.34 -11.53
C HIS A 126 -1.60 0.05 -12.03
N ARG A 127 -2.52 0.99 -11.78
CA ARG A 127 -3.93 0.88 -12.21
C ARG A 127 -4.05 0.70 -13.72
N ARG A 128 -3.34 1.52 -14.49
CA ARG A 128 -3.33 1.48 -15.96
C ARG A 128 -2.75 0.18 -16.50
N ILE A 129 -1.69 -0.34 -15.89
CA ILE A 129 -1.11 -1.65 -16.28
C ILE A 129 -2.14 -2.76 -16.09
N LEU A 130 -2.76 -2.84 -14.91
CA LEU A 130 -3.75 -3.89 -14.61
C LEU A 130 -4.99 -3.78 -15.50
N TYR A 131 -5.46 -2.55 -15.75
CA TYR A 131 -6.59 -2.31 -16.64
C TYR A 131 -6.28 -2.68 -18.10
N ALA A 132 -5.11 -2.29 -18.63
CA ALA A 132 -4.70 -2.68 -19.98
C ALA A 132 -4.54 -4.20 -20.12
N MET A 133 -4.01 -4.88 -19.11
CA MET A 133 -3.92 -6.35 -19.10
C MET A 133 -5.31 -7.01 -19.09
N HIS A 134 -6.28 -6.41 -18.37
CA HIS A 134 -7.67 -6.83 -18.37
C HIS A 134 -8.33 -6.65 -19.76
N GLU A 135 -8.17 -5.48 -20.39
CA GLU A 135 -8.70 -5.21 -21.74
C GLU A 135 -8.09 -6.13 -22.82
N LEU A 136 -6.80 -6.42 -22.73
CA LEU A 136 -6.13 -7.39 -23.60
C LEU A 136 -6.55 -8.84 -23.31
N GLY A 137 -7.32 -9.06 -22.24
CA GLY A 137 -7.78 -10.37 -21.81
C GLY A 137 -6.65 -11.30 -21.37
N ILE A 138 -5.57 -10.76 -20.81
CA ILE A 138 -4.38 -11.50 -20.32
C ILE A 138 -4.65 -12.02 -18.90
N VAL A 139 -5.59 -12.95 -18.82
CA VAL A 139 -6.05 -13.51 -17.56
C VAL A 139 -5.15 -14.63 -17.03
N SER A 140 -5.24 -14.91 -15.74
CA SER A 140 -4.47 -15.90 -14.97
C SER A 140 -4.51 -17.31 -15.58
N ARG A 141 -5.64 -17.70 -16.17
CA ARG A 141 -5.83 -19.01 -16.80
C ARG A 141 -5.28 -19.12 -18.23
N LYS A 142 -4.93 -17.99 -18.84
CA LYS A 142 -4.41 -17.95 -20.22
C LYS A 142 -2.88 -18.07 -20.23
N PRO A 143 -2.29 -18.43 -21.39
CA PRO A 143 -0.84 -18.46 -21.55
C PRO A 143 -0.25 -17.05 -21.43
N PHE A 144 1.00 -17.01 -20.97
CA PHE A 144 1.79 -15.79 -20.83
C PHE A 144 1.90 -15.02 -22.17
N LYS A 145 2.02 -13.69 -22.07
CA LYS A 145 2.21 -12.80 -23.21
C LYS A 145 3.44 -11.92 -22.99
N LYS A 146 4.13 -11.57 -24.07
CA LYS A 146 5.33 -10.72 -24.02
C LYS A 146 5.04 -9.39 -23.30
N CYS A 147 5.89 -9.03 -22.35
CA CYS A 147 5.75 -7.79 -21.59
C CYS A 147 5.76 -6.55 -22.50
N ALA A 148 6.56 -6.56 -23.57
CA ALA A 148 6.58 -5.49 -24.57
C ALA A 148 5.19 -5.17 -25.18
N ARG A 149 4.32 -6.17 -25.33
CA ARG A 149 2.95 -5.96 -25.83
C ARG A 149 2.10 -5.20 -24.81
N VAL A 150 2.21 -5.55 -23.53
CA VAL A 150 1.48 -4.89 -22.44
C VAL A 150 1.96 -3.45 -22.29
N VAL A 151 3.28 -3.24 -22.27
CA VAL A 151 3.88 -1.90 -22.18
C VAL A 151 3.43 -1.02 -23.34
N GLY A 152 3.48 -1.54 -24.59
CA GLY A 152 3.03 -0.80 -25.77
C GLY A 152 1.55 -0.38 -25.69
N GLU A 153 0.69 -1.26 -25.20
CA GLU A 153 -0.75 -0.96 -25.02
C GLU A 153 -0.97 0.14 -23.96
N VAL A 154 -0.29 0.03 -22.82
CA VAL A 154 -0.37 1.00 -21.73
C VAL A 154 0.07 2.38 -22.20
N LEU A 155 1.18 2.47 -22.94
CA LEU A 155 1.70 3.72 -23.47
C LEU A 155 0.78 4.34 -24.53
N GLY A 156 0.29 3.50 -25.44
CA GLY A 156 -0.56 3.96 -26.55
C GLY A 156 -1.90 4.53 -26.08
N LYS A 157 -2.49 3.95 -25.02
CA LYS A 157 -3.85 4.28 -24.60
C LYS A 157 -3.96 5.08 -23.31
N PHE A 158 -3.10 4.83 -22.32
CA PHE A 158 -3.38 5.27 -20.95
C PHE A 158 -2.25 6.09 -20.30
N HIS A 159 -0.98 5.79 -20.59
CA HIS A 159 0.16 6.33 -19.84
C HIS A 159 1.17 7.06 -20.74
N PRO A 160 1.07 8.39 -20.89
CA PRO A 160 1.90 9.17 -21.81
C PRO A 160 3.29 9.49 -21.21
N HIS A 161 3.99 8.48 -20.72
CA HIS A 161 5.33 8.58 -20.12
C HIS A 161 6.29 7.54 -20.71
N GLY A 162 7.52 7.46 -20.21
CA GLY A 162 8.51 6.52 -20.73
C GLY A 162 8.11 5.05 -20.54
N ASP A 163 8.49 4.21 -21.50
CA ASP A 163 8.33 2.75 -21.47
C ASP A 163 9.04 2.12 -20.27
N THR A 164 10.23 2.60 -19.93
CA THR A 164 11.00 2.14 -18.77
C THR A 164 10.19 2.23 -17.48
N ALA A 165 9.50 3.34 -17.22
CA ALA A 165 8.72 3.52 -15.99
C ALA A 165 7.56 2.52 -15.88
N VAL A 166 6.90 2.21 -17.01
CA VAL A 166 5.82 1.22 -17.09
C VAL A 166 6.37 -0.19 -16.89
N TYR A 167 7.49 -0.52 -17.55
CA TYR A 167 8.10 -1.84 -17.45
C TYR A 167 8.64 -2.11 -16.04
N ASP A 168 9.34 -1.17 -15.43
CA ASP A 168 9.86 -1.30 -14.06
C ASP A 168 8.71 -1.48 -13.05
N SER A 169 7.61 -0.74 -13.23
CA SER A 169 6.41 -0.91 -12.40
C SER A 169 5.79 -2.30 -12.57
N LEU A 170 5.74 -2.81 -13.81
CA LEU A 170 5.25 -4.15 -14.12
C LEU A 170 6.14 -5.22 -13.49
N VAL A 171 7.46 -5.07 -13.61
CA VAL A 171 8.45 -5.99 -13.02
C VAL A 171 8.30 -6.03 -11.51
N ARG A 172 8.21 -4.87 -10.84
CA ARG A 172 8.03 -4.78 -9.40
C ARG A 172 6.73 -5.46 -8.93
N MET A 173 5.66 -5.36 -9.72
CA MET A 173 4.39 -6.04 -9.42
C MET A 173 4.46 -7.57 -9.54
N ALA A 174 5.50 -8.10 -10.18
CA ALA A 174 5.73 -9.54 -10.34
C ALA A 174 6.77 -10.11 -9.36
N GLN A 175 7.49 -9.27 -8.63
CA GLN A 175 8.52 -9.69 -7.67
C GLN A 175 7.91 -10.05 -6.30
N ASP A 176 8.09 -11.29 -5.88
CA ASP A 176 7.60 -11.84 -4.61
C ASP A 176 8.34 -11.32 -3.36
N PHE A 177 9.58 -10.84 -3.52
CA PHE A 177 10.34 -10.15 -2.49
C PHE A 177 9.97 -8.66 -2.38
N SER A 178 9.30 -8.08 -3.39
CA SER A 178 8.86 -6.67 -3.35
C SER A 178 7.42 -6.51 -2.88
N LEU A 179 6.49 -7.36 -3.29
CA LEU A 179 5.09 -7.30 -2.89
C LEU A 179 4.72 -8.54 -2.10
N ARG A 180 3.94 -8.36 -1.02
CA ARG A 180 3.49 -9.48 -0.20
C ARG A 180 2.60 -10.45 -0.97
N PHE A 181 1.79 -9.91 -1.87
CA PHE A 181 1.03 -10.63 -2.88
C PHE A 181 1.32 -10.01 -4.26
N PRO A 182 2.15 -10.66 -5.09
CA PRO A 182 2.38 -10.26 -6.46
C PRO A 182 1.06 -10.07 -7.20
N LEU A 183 0.99 -9.01 -8.00
CA LEU A 183 -0.21 -8.70 -8.77
C LEU A 183 -0.18 -9.31 -10.18
N ILE A 184 1.03 -9.65 -10.64
CA ILE A 184 1.35 -10.12 -11.98
C ILE A 184 2.22 -11.36 -11.85
N GLN A 185 1.91 -12.40 -12.61
CA GLN A 185 2.78 -13.55 -12.76
C GLN A 185 3.75 -13.29 -13.91
N GLY A 186 5.05 -13.29 -13.60
CA GLY A 186 6.13 -13.16 -14.58
C GLY A 186 6.69 -14.52 -15.02
N HIS A 187 7.11 -14.61 -16.28
CA HIS A 187 7.89 -15.71 -16.83
C HIS A 187 9.17 -15.18 -17.50
N GLY A 188 10.32 -15.69 -17.07
CA GLY A 188 11.65 -15.19 -17.43
C GLY A 188 12.38 -14.57 -16.24
N ASN A 189 13.46 -13.84 -16.50
CA ASN A 189 14.21 -13.13 -15.45
C ASN A 189 13.54 -11.79 -15.11
N PHE A 190 12.91 -11.72 -13.94
CA PHE A 190 12.26 -10.52 -13.37
C PHE A 190 13.12 -9.82 -12.31
N GLY A 191 14.43 -10.09 -12.29
CA GLY A 191 15.35 -9.58 -11.29
C GLY A 191 15.43 -10.48 -10.05
N SER A 192 16.36 -10.15 -9.16
CA SER A 192 16.67 -10.91 -7.95
C SER A 192 16.76 -9.98 -6.73
N ILE A 193 16.86 -10.58 -5.54
CA ILE A 193 17.10 -9.85 -4.29
C ILE A 193 18.51 -9.22 -4.22
N ASP A 194 19.41 -9.65 -5.12
CA ASP A 194 20.78 -9.11 -5.29
C ASP A 194 20.82 -7.80 -6.08
N ALA A 195 19.64 -7.25 -6.40
CA ALA A 195 19.45 -6.12 -7.30
C ALA A 195 19.94 -6.36 -8.73
N ASP A 196 19.93 -7.63 -9.18
CA ASP A 196 20.07 -7.93 -10.60
C ASP A 196 18.88 -7.31 -11.36
N PRO A 197 19.14 -6.56 -12.44
CA PRO A 197 18.06 -5.99 -13.24
C PRO A 197 17.25 -7.10 -13.92
N ALA A 198 15.97 -6.83 -14.13
CA ALA A 198 15.14 -7.70 -14.96
C ALA A 198 15.66 -7.76 -16.40
N ALA A 199 15.44 -8.88 -17.08
CA ALA A 199 15.72 -8.96 -18.50
C ALA A 199 14.87 -7.94 -19.28
N ALA A 200 15.32 -7.54 -20.46
CA ALA A 200 14.57 -6.61 -21.30
C ALA A 200 13.16 -7.14 -21.64
N MET A 201 12.18 -6.25 -21.75
CA MET A 201 10.74 -6.57 -21.97
C MET A 201 10.42 -7.43 -23.21
N ARG A 202 11.39 -7.61 -24.11
CA ARG A 202 11.32 -8.51 -25.27
C ARG A 202 11.49 -9.99 -24.93
N TYR A 203 12.14 -10.29 -23.81
CA TYR A 203 12.40 -11.66 -23.36
C TYR A 203 11.37 -12.14 -22.35
N THR A 204 10.94 -11.25 -21.46
CA THR A 204 9.98 -11.54 -20.38
C THR A 204 8.55 -11.62 -20.89
N GLU A 205 7.76 -12.45 -20.20
CA GLU A 205 6.34 -12.61 -20.43
C GLU A 205 5.58 -12.45 -19.12
N CYS A 206 4.33 -12.00 -19.18
CA CYS A 206 3.50 -11.79 -18.01
C CYS A 206 2.04 -12.18 -18.24
N ARG A 207 1.33 -12.39 -17.13
CA ARG A 207 -0.14 -12.49 -17.05
C ARG A 207 -0.62 -12.04 -15.67
N LEU A 208 -1.92 -11.82 -15.50
CA LEU A 208 -2.49 -11.44 -14.20
C LEU A 208 -2.43 -12.60 -13.19
N GLU A 209 -2.22 -12.26 -11.92
CA GLU A 209 -2.40 -13.19 -10.80
C GLU A 209 -3.89 -13.51 -10.60
N ALA A 210 -4.23 -14.75 -10.22
CA ALA A 210 -5.63 -15.12 -9.98
C ALA A 210 -6.28 -14.30 -8.85
N LEU A 211 -5.50 -13.96 -7.80
CA LEU A 211 -5.96 -13.09 -6.72
C LEU A 211 -6.25 -11.67 -7.24
N THR A 212 -5.39 -11.11 -8.09
CA THR A 212 -5.58 -9.76 -8.67
C THR A 212 -6.88 -9.63 -9.44
N GLU A 213 -7.23 -10.65 -10.22
CA GLU A 213 -8.50 -10.66 -10.97
C GLU A 213 -9.70 -10.63 -10.03
N ALA A 214 -9.71 -11.52 -9.04
CA ALA A 214 -10.81 -11.64 -8.09
C ALA A 214 -10.90 -10.42 -7.15
N MET A 215 -9.75 -9.84 -6.79
CA MET A 215 -9.62 -8.74 -5.84
C MET A 215 -9.88 -7.38 -6.49
N LEU A 216 -9.21 -7.05 -7.60
CA LEU A 216 -9.19 -5.69 -8.14
C LEU A 216 -10.08 -5.50 -9.37
N LEU A 217 -10.22 -6.52 -10.23
CA LEU A 217 -10.83 -6.37 -11.56
C LEU A 217 -12.26 -6.93 -11.64
N ALA A 218 -12.67 -7.74 -10.67
CA ALA A 218 -14.02 -8.29 -10.63
C ALA A 218 -15.08 -7.18 -10.56
N ASP A 219 -16.16 -7.37 -11.34
CA ASP A 219 -17.31 -6.46 -11.48
C ASP A 219 -17.03 -5.12 -12.18
N LEU A 220 -15.86 -4.90 -12.78
CA LEU A 220 -15.53 -3.62 -13.44
C LEU A 220 -16.53 -3.22 -14.54
N ASP A 221 -17.07 -4.19 -15.27
CA ASP A 221 -18.05 -3.99 -16.35
C ASP A 221 -19.47 -3.63 -15.84
N GLN A 222 -19.71 -3.70 -14.53
CA GLN A 222 -21.05 -3.52 -13.92
C GLN A 222 -21.27 -2.09 -13.40
N ASN A 223 -20.64 -1.10 -14.03
CA ASN A 223 -20.72 0.33 -13.67
C ASN A 223 -20.43 0.62 -12.18
N THR A 224 -19.46 -0.11 -11.63
CA THR A 224 -19.07 -0.05 -10.22
C THR A 224 -18.22 1.16 -9.87
N VAL A 225 -17.51 1.71 -10.84
CA VAL A 225 -16.53 2.80 -10.67
C VAL A 225 -16.69 3.83 -11.78
N ASP A 226 -16.18 5.04 -11.53
CA ASP A 226 -16.22 6.11 -12.51
C ASP A 226 -15.08 5.98 -13.51
N PHE A 227 -15.42 6.16 -14.78
CA PHE A 227 -14.48 6.19 -15.89
C PHE A 227 -14.21 7.64 -16.30
N THR A 228 -12.94 7.98 -16.42
CA THR A 228 -12.47 9.28 -16.93
C THR A 228 -11.94 9.12 -18.34
N PRO A 229 -12.03 10.14 -19.20
CA PRO A 229 -11.34 10.10 -20.49
C PRO A 229 -9.83 9.99 -20.26
N ASN A 230 -9.15 9.30 -21.17
CA ASN A 230 -7.69 9.23 -21.20
C ASN A 230 -7.07 10.56 -21.68
N PHE A 231 -5.73 10.61 -21.79
CA PHE A 231 -4.99 11.85 -22.08
C PHE A 231 -5.32 12.50 -23.44
N ASP A 232 -5.80 11.72 -24.42
CA ASP A 232 -6.19 12.21 -25.76
C ASP A 232 -7.72 12.18 -26.00
N ASN A 233 -8.51 11.85 -24.97
CA ASN A 233 -9.97 11.67 -25.01
C ASN A 233 -10.47 10.61 -26.02
N SER A 234 -9.62 9.73 -26.54
CA SER A 234 -10.03 8.66 -27.47
C SER A 234 -10.62 7.44 -26.75
N GLN A 235 -10.19 7.18 -25.51
CA GLN A 235 -10.62 6.05 -24.70
C GLN A 235 -11.02 6.49 -23.28
N LYS A 236 -11.60 5.56 -22.53
CA LYS A 236 -11.95 5.75 -21.13
C LYS A 236 -11.07 4.85 -20.27
N GLU A 237 -10.64 5.35 -19.12
CA GLU A 237 -9.91 4.61 -18.10
C GLU A 237 -10.63 4.71 -16.74
N PRO A 238 -10.55 3.67 -15.89
CA PRO A 238 -11.15 3.73 -14.56
C PRO A 238 -10.34 4.65 -13.64
N SER A 239 -11.03 5.55 -12.93
CA SER A 239 -10.40 6.42 -11.93
C SER A 239 -9.83 5.62 -10.75
N VAL A 240 -10.56 4.59 -10.32
CA VAL A 240 -10.19 3.61 -9.29
C VAL A 240 -10.67 2.22 -9.69
N LEU A 241 -10.06 1.18 -9.11
CA LEU A 241 -10.54 -0.19 -9.27
C LEU A 241 -11.55 -0.58 -8.18
N PRO A 242 -12.54 -1.45 -8.47
CA PRO A 242 -13.56 -1.89 -7.52
C PRO A 242 -13.07 -2.43 -6.18
N ALA A 243 -11.85 -2.96 -6.13
CA ALA A 243 -11.13 -3.48 -4.96
C ALA A 243 -12.02 -4.17 -3.89
N ARG A 244 -12.08 -5.50 -3.91
CA ARG A 244 -12.80 -6.32 -2.92
C ARG A 244 -12.04 -6.50 -1.60
N LEU A 245 -10.74 -6.22 -1.58
CA LEU A 245 -9.89 -6.28 -0.38
C LEU A 245 -9.08 -4.99 -0.23
N PRO A 246 -8.67 -4.60 1.00
CA PRO A 246 -7.91 -3.39 1.26
C PRO A 246 -6.45 -3.54 0.81
N THR A 247 -6.24 -3.41 -0.50
CA THR A 247 -4.96 -3.69 -1.18
C THR A 247 -3.84 -2.77 -0.71
N LEU A 248 -4.18 -1.53 -0.30
CA LEU A 248 -3.23 -0.56 0.24
C LEU A 248 -2.47 -1.11 1.46
N LEU A 249 -3.18 -1.78 2.37
CA LEU A 249 -2.58 -2.40 3.56
C LEU A 249 -1.97 -3.76 3.23
N LEU A 250 -2.62 -4.53 2.34
CA LEU A 250 -2.15 -5.85 1.93
C LEU A 250 -0.73 -5.81 1.35
N ASN A 251 -0.51 -4.95 0.35
CA ASN A 251 0.76 -4.85 -0.36
C ASN A 251 1.64 -3.69 0.10
N GLY A 252 1.09 -2.77 0.88
CA GLY A 252 1.77 -1.53 1.24
C GLY A 252 1.94 -0.59 0.05
N ALA A 253 2.55 0.55 0.32
CA ALA A 253 2.87 1.53 -0.71
C ALA A 253 4.07 2.36 -0.28
N SER A 254 4.96 2.69 -1.21
CA SER A 254 6.05 3.62 -0.98
C SER A 254 6.08 4.65 -2.09
N GLY A 255 6.26 5.92 -1.77
CA GLY A 255 6.27 7.00 -2.76
C GLY A 255 6.77 8.32 -2.19
N ILE A 256 7.54 9.04 -3.00
CA ILE A 256 8.05 10.37 -2.68
C ILE A 256 7.33 11.35 -3.62
N ALA A 257 6.57 12.27 -3.04
CA ALA A 257 5.87 13.33 -3.76
C ALA A 257 6.57 14.68 -3.53
N VAL A 258 5.94 15.77 -3.93
CA VAL A 258 6.43 17.12 -3.63
C VAL A 258 5.92 17.54 -2.25
N GLY A 259 6.84 17.79 -1.31
CA GLY A 259 6.52 18.21 0.07
C GLY A 259 5.99 17.11 0.99
N MET A 260 5.82 15.88 0.50
CA MET A 260 5.33 14.75 1.30
C MET A 260 5.83 13.42 0.76
N ALA A 261 5.76 12.39 1.60
CA ALA A 261 6.09 11.02 1.24
C ALA A 261 5.06 10.07 1.85
N THR A 262 5.02 8.84 1.34
CA THR A 262 4.22 7.74 1.89
C THR A 262 5.09 6.50 1.99
N ASN A 263 4.95 5.77 3.09
CA ASN A 263 5.61 4.49 3.31
C ASN A 263 4.74 3.63 4.24
N ILE A 264 3.94 2.77 3.63
CA ILE A 264 2.96 1.89 4.27
C ILE A 264 3.49 0.46 4.19
N PRO A 265 3.64 -0.25 5.32
CA PRO A 265 4.13 -1.61 5.31
C PRO A 265 3.04 -2.60 4.84
N PRO A 266 3.42 -3.74 4.25
CA PRO A 266 2.49 -4.81 3.87
C PRO A 266 1.97 -5.58 5.10
N HIS A 267 0.82 -6.24 4.93
CA HIS A 267 0.13 -7.01 5.98
C HIS A 267 -0.33 -8.38 5.46
N ASN A 268 -0.68 -9.26 6.39
CA ASN A 268 -1.17 -10.59 6.06
C ASN A 268 -2.64 -10.53 5.57
N LEU A 269 -2.96 -11.29 4.52
CA LEU A 269 -4.32 -11.35 3.95
C LEU A 269 -5.36 -11.86 4.95
N GLY A 270 -5.05 -12.93 5.68
CA GLY A 270 -5.98 -13.57 6.60
C GLY A 270 -6.33 -12.66 7.76
N GLU A 271 -5.30 -12.10 8.40
CA GLU A 271 -5.43 -11.13 9.50
C GLU A 271 -6.19 -9.88 9.09
N LEU A 272 -5.91 -9.36 7.88
CA LEU A 272 -6.57 -8.17 7.35
C LEU A 272 -8.08 -8.38 7.14
N VAL A 273 -8.48 -9.57 6.67
CA VAL A 273 -9.90 -9.94 6.53
C VAL A 273 -10.57 -10.13 7.89
N ASP A 274 -9.86 -10.68 8.88
CA ASP A 274 -10.37 -10.84 10.24
C ASP A 274 -10.64 -9.49 10.90
N VAL A 275 -9.68 -8.56 10.81
CA VAL A 275 -9.87 -7.19 11.31
C VAL A 275 -11.00 -6.46 10.59
N LEU A 276 -11.13 -6.65 9.28
CA LEU A 276 -12.24 -6.08 8.51
C LEU A 276 -13.59 -6.60 9.03
N SER A 277 -13.68 -7.90 9.34
CA SER A 277 -14.89 -8.53 9.87
C SER A 277 -15.24 -8.00 11.27
N VAL A 278 -14.23 -7.83 12.13
CA VAL A 278 -14.39 -7.20 13.45
C VAL A 278 -14.94 -5.78 13.33
N LEU A 279 -14.38 -4.96 12.42
CA LEU A 279 -14.84 -3.59 12.21
C LEU A 279 -16.26 -3.51 11.63
N ILE A 280 -16.65 -4.50 10.80
CA ILE A 280 -18.02 -4.62 10.27
C ILE A 280 -19.02 -4.91 11.41
N HIS A 281 -18.66 -5.77 12.36
CA HIS A 281 -19.51 -6.11 13.50
C HIS A 281 -19.51 -5.05 14.60
N ASN A 282 -18.38 -4.39 14.83
CA ASN A 282 -18.20 -3.34 15.82
C ASN A 282 -17.46 -2.12 15.21
N PRO A 283 -18.18 -1.12 14.68
CA PRO A 283 -17.56 0.09 14.12
C PRO A 283 -16.75 0.90 15.15
N GLU A 284 -17.12 0.81 16.42
CA GLU A 284 -16.45 1.49 17.53
C GLU A 284 -15.30 0.69 18.14
N ALA A 285 -14.89 -0.42 17.50
CA ALA A 285 -13.77 -1.23 17.95
C ALA A 285 -12.53 -0.38 18.26
N THR A 286 -11.92 -0.69 19.40
CA THR A 286 -10.70 -0.03 19.86
C THR A 286 -9.49 -0.55 19.10
N LEU A 287 -8.40 0.24 19.04
CA LEU A 287 -7.18 -0.22 18.37
C LEU A 287 -6.63 -1.52 18.98
N GLN A 288 -6.78 -1.71 20.29
CA GLN A 288 -6.32 -2.89 21.00
C GLN A 288 -7.08 -4.14 20.55
N GLU A 289 -8.41 -4.06 20.38
CA GLU A 289 -9.22 -5.16 19.83
C GLU A 289 -8.80 -5.50 18.40
N LEU A 290 -8.47 -4.50 17.56
CA LEU A 290 -8.01 -4.76 16.19
C LEU A 290 -6.65 -5.46 16.16
N LEU A 291 -5.77 -5.15 17.11
CA LEU A 291 -4.44 -5.75 17.20
C LEU A 291 -4.44 -7.22 17.63
N GLU A 292 -5.49 -7.68 18.32
CA GLU A 292 -5.65 -9.11 18.63
C GLU A 292 -5.75 -9.97 17.37
N TYR A 293 -6.32 -9.42 16.29
CA TYR A 293 -6.48 -10.11 15.00
C TYR A 293 -5.40 -9.75 13.98
N MET A 294 -4.84 -8.54 14.05
CA MET A 294 -3.69 -8.13 13.22
C MET A 294 -2.60 -7.52 14.10
N PRO A 295 -1.67 -8.36 14.63
CA PRO A 295 -0.64 -7.91 15.56
C PRO A 295 0.32 -6.87 14.98
N GLY A 296 0.56 -6.91 13.68
CA GLY A 296 1.49 -6.01 13.02
C GLY A 296 1.73 -6.34 11.55
N PRO A 297 2.70 -5.66 10.90
CA PRO A 297 3.04 -5.89 9.50
C PRO A 297 3.58 -7.29 9.18
N ASP A 298 3.37 -7.74 7.94
CA ASP A 298 3.87 -9.01 7.42
C ASP A 298 4.65 -8.77 6.13
N PHE A 299 5.98 -8.76 6.22
CA PHE A 299 6.85 -8.45 5.10
C PHE A 299 7.04 -9.66 4.16
N PRO A 300 7.15 -9.44 2.84
CA PRO A 300 7.40 -10.52 1.89
C PRO A 300 8.69 -11.29 2.18
N THR A 301 9.73 -10.60 2.66
CA THR A 301 11.05 -11.18 2.97
C THR A 301 11.14 -11.81 4.36
N GLY A 302 10.04 -11.81 5.14
CA GLY A 302 10.02 -12.32 6.51
C GLY A 302 10.67 -11.36 7.50
N GLY A 303 11.60 -11.88 8.30
CA GLY A 303 12.31 -11.14 9.34
C GLY A 303 11.60 -11.09 10.69
N LEU A 304 12.32 -10.56 11.67
CA LEU A 304 11.91 -10.39 13.05
C LEU A 304 11.55 -8.93 13.29
N ILE A 305 10.35 -8.66 13.78
CA ILE A 305 9.91 -7.32 14.14
C ILE A 305 10.15 -7.13 15.64
N MET A 306 10.96 -6.12 16.00
CA MET A 306 11.37 -5.87 17.37
C MET A 306 10.48 -4.79 18.00
N GLY A 307 9.69 -5.19 19.02
CA GLY A 307 8.89 -4.29 19.83
C GLY A 307 7.59 -3.80 19.18
N ASN A 308 6.61 -3.46 20.03
CA ASN A 308 5.24 -3.15 19.60
C ASN A 308 4.90 -1.65 19.60
N LEU A 309 5.66 -0.83 20.33
CA LEU A 309 5.37 0.60 20.47
C LEU A 309 5.35 1.32 19.11
N GLY A 310 6.31 1.01 18.24
CA GLY A 310 6.37 1.59 16.89
C GLY A 310 5.19 1.21 16.00
N ILE A 311 4.63 0.01 16.19
CA ILE A 311 3.44 -0.48 15.47
C ILE A 311 2.20 0.24 15.99
N LEU A 312 2.06 0.37 17.30
CA LEU A 312 0.97 1.08 17.97
C LEU A 312 0.89 2.55 17.52
N ASP A 313 2.02 3.25 17.53
CA ASP A 313 2.10 4.66 17.09
C ASP A 313 1.73 4.79 15.61
N ALA A 314 2.23 3.88 14.77
CA ALA A 314 1.90 3.84 13.36
C ALA A 314 0.40 3.67 13.15
N TYR A 315 -0.23 2.68 13.79
CA TYR A 315 -1.66 2.43 13.59
C TYR A 315 -2.55 3.49 14.23
N ARG A 316 -2.11 4.16 15.30
CA ARG A 316 -2.86 5.24 15.95
C ARG A 316 -2.80 6.54 15.17
N THR A 317 -1.61 6.95 14.72
CA THR A 317 -1.37 8.29 14.17
C THR A 317 -1.08 8.31 12.66
N GLY A 318 -0.75 7.16 12.08
CA GLY A 318 -0.21 7.05 10.72
C GLY A 318 1.31 7.15 10.64
N LYS A 319 2.02 7.42 11.75
CA LYS A 319 3.49 7.52 11.79
C LYS A 319 4.06 6.66 12.90
N GLY A 320 5.13 5.92 12.59
CA GLY A 320 5.82 5.10 13.58
C GLY A 320 7.12 4.54 13.04
N ARG A 321 8.00 4.11 13.95
CA ARG A 321 9.28 3.51 13.60
C ARG A 321 9.27 2.04 14.02
N ILE A 322 9.34 1.15 13.04
CA ILE A 322 9.30 -0.30 13.26
C ILE A 322 10.70 -0.85 13.01
N VAL A 323 11.32 -1.48 14.01
CA VAL A 323 12.63 -2.09 13.86
C VAL A 323 12.45 -3.50 13.29
N VAL A 324 13.14 -3.79 12.19
CA VAL A 324 13.11 -5.08 11.50
C VAL A 324 14.51 -5.66 11.48
N ARG A 325 14.65 -6.89 11.95
CA ARG A 325 15.89 -7.64 12.09
C ARG A 325 15.86 -8.88 11.19
N GLY A 326 16.97 -9.19 10.55
CA GLY A 326 17.13 -10.41 9.76
C GLY A 326 17.16 -11.65 10.64
N LYS A 327 16.56 -12.75 10.16
CA LYS A 327 16.56 -14.02 10.87
C LYS A 327 17.91 -14.71 10.71
N THR A 328 18.54 -15.01 11.84
CA THR A 328 19.85 -15.66 11.88
C THR A 328 19.80 -16.90 12.77
N ASP A 329 20.62 -17.88 12.42
CA ASP A 329 20.89 -19.05 13.25
C ASP A 329 22.40 -19.18 13.48
N VAL A 330 22.79 -19.77 14.61
CA VAL A 330 24.19 -20.09 14.91
C VAL A 330 24.38 -21.60 14.75
N GLU A 331 25.17 -22.00 13.76
CA GLU A 331 25.52 -23.41 13.52
C GLU A 331 26.98 -23.67 13.91
N LEU A 332 27.27 -24.89 14.34
CA LEU A 332 28.62 -25.35 14.68
C LEU A 332 29.17 -26.13 13.48
N LEU A 333 30.07 -25.52 12.72
CA LEU A 333 30.58 -26.04 11.44
C LEU A 333 31.38 -27.34 11.59
N ASP A 334 32.15 -27.46 12.68
CA ASP A 334 32.99 -28.63 12.91
C ASP A 334 33.22 -28.86 14.40
N SER A 335 32.78 -30.04 14.88
CA SER A 335 32.93 -30.46 16.28
C SER A 335 34.39 -30.62 16.71
N LYS A 336 35.32 -30.83 15.76
CA LYS A 336 36.76 -30.99 16.07
C LYS A 336 37.48 -29.65 16.20
N THR A 337 37.19 -28.67 15.32
CA THR A 337 37.81 -27.34 15.38
C THR A 337 37.04 -26.32 16.23
N LYS A 338 35.82 -26.66 16.70
CA LYS A 338 34.92 -25.79 17.49
C LYS A 338 34.70 -24.42 16.84
N ARG A 339 34.57 -24.39 15.51
CA ARG A 339 34.25 -23.17 14.75
C ARG A 339 32.74 -23.03 14.65
N ASN A 340 32.26 -21.83 14.97
CA ASN A 340 30.87 -21.44 14.83
C ASN A 340 30.69 -20.61 13.55
N ALA A 341 29.51 -20.68 12.96
CA ALA A 341 29.10 -19.79 11.89
C ALA A 341 27.75 -19.15 12.22
N VAL A 342 27.60 -17.90 11.83
CA VAL A 342 26.32 -17.20 11.81
C VAL A 342 25.74 -17.34 10.43
N ILE A 343 24.51 -17.82 10.34
CA ILE A 343 23.82 -18.04 9.07
C ILE A 343 22.62 -17.13 8.99
N ILE A 344 22.62 -16.26 8.00
CA ILE A 344 21.50 -15.37 7.72
C ILE A 344 20.55 -16.09 6.76
N LYS A 345 19.32 -16.32 7.21
CA LYS A 345 18.25 -16.98 6.46
C LYS A 345 17.25 -16.00 5.85
N GLU A 346 17.00 -14.88 6.53
CA GLU A 346 16.06 -13.84 6.09
C GLU A 346 16.67 -12.47 6.33
N ILE A 347 16.39 -11.51 5.43
CA ILE A 347 16.88 -10.13 5.52
C ILE A 347 15.71 -9.16 5.66
N PRO A 348 15.93 -7.98 6.27
CA PRO A 348 14.88 -6.97 6.38
C PRO A 348 14.34 -6.51 5.03
N TYR A 349 13.08 -6.08 5.02
CA TYR A 349 12.39 -5.62 3.81
C TYR A 349 13.12 -4.46 3.11
N GLN A 350 13.15 -4.51 1.77
CA GLN A 350 13.86 -3.54 0.91
C GLN A 350 15.38 -3.46 1.12
N THR A 351 16.00 -4.47 1.73
CA THR A 351 17.45 -4.59 1.85
C THR A 351 18.02 -5.39 0.68
N ASN A 352 19.07 -4.88 0.05
CA ASN A 352 19.81 -5.62 -0.98
C ASN A 352 20.81 -6.59 -0.31
N LYS A 353 20.75 -7.87 -0.68
CA LYS A 353 21.63 -8.91 -0.14
C LYS A 353 23.09 -8.69 -0.55
N ALA A 354 23.38 -8.46 -1.82
CA ALA A 354 24.75 -8.20 -2.31
C ALA A 354 25.39 -6.99 -1.61
N ALA A 355 24.66 -5.88 -1.49
CA ALA A 355 25.14 -4.68 -0.80
C ALA A 355 25.36 -4.89 0.71
N LEU A 356 24.54 -5.75 1.34
CA LEU A 356 24.74 -6.15 2.73
C LEU A 356 26.05 -6.93 2.89
N VAL A 357 26.30 -7.91 2.02
CA VAL A 357 27.52 -8.74 2.04
C VAL A 357 28.76 -7.90 1.77
N GLU A 358 28.71 -7.01 0.78
CA GLU A 358 29.79 -6.05 0.46
C GLU A 358 30.12 -5.16 1.66
N LYS A 359 29.10 -4.59 2.31
CA LYS A 359 29.28 -3.76 3.52
C LYS A 359 29.89 -4.55 4.67
N ILE A 360 29.51 -5.82 4.87
CA ILE A 360 30.13 -6.66 5.91
C ILE A 360 31.61 -6.88 5.58
N ALA A 361 31.95 -7.18 4.33
CA ALA A 361 33.34 -7.37 3.90
C ALA A 361 34.19 -6.11 4.13
N GLU A 362 33.66 -4.93 3.78
CA GLU A 362 34.31 -3.64 4.03
C GLU A 362 34.56 -3.39 5.54
N LEU A 363 33.59 -3.70 6.40
CA LEU A 363 33.74 -3.53 7.85
C LEU A 363 34.78 -4.48 8.47
N VAL A 364 34.94 -5.68 7.89
CA VAL A 364 35.97 -6.65 8.29
C VAL A 364 37.35 -6.21 7.83
N GLU A 365 37.49 -5.74 6.60
CA GLU A 365 38.76 -5.24 6.04
C GLU A 365 39.27 -4.01 6.82
N ASN A 366 38.37 -3.10 7.17
CA ASN A 366 38.67 -1.91 7.98
C ASN A 366 38.90 -2.21 9.47
N LYS A 367 38.81 -3.48 9.91
CA LYS A 367 38.95 -3.92 11.31
C LYS A 367 37.99 -3.24 12.29
N ILE A 368 36.85 -2.76 11.80
CA ILE A 368 35.76 -2.24 12.66
C ILE A 368 35.00 -3.42 13.25
N LEU A 369 34.78 -4.47 12.46
CA LEU A 369 34.11 -5.69 12.88
C LEU A 369 35.14 -6.83 12.98
N GLU A 370 35.42 -7.23 14.22
CA GLU A 370 36.35 -8.32 14.53
C GLU A 370 35.61 -9.66 14.73
N GLY A 371 36.33 -10.77 14.57
CA GLY A 371 35.80 -12.10 14.84
C GLY A 371 35.20 -12.84 13.64
N ILE A 372 35.16 -12.24 12.44
CA ILE A 372 34.79 -12.92 11.19
C ILE A 372 36.04 -13.44 10.48
N SER A 373 36.01 -14.69 10.04
CA SER A 373 37.06 -15.37 9.28
C SER A 373 36.79 -15.34 7.78
N ASP A 374 35.57 -15.66 7.37
CA ASP A 374 35.18 -15.79 5.96
C ASP A 374 33.68 -15.47 5.81
N ILE A 375 33.27 -15.04 4.61
CA ILE A 375 31.88 -14.71 4.27
C ILE A 375 31.56 -15.38 2.95
N ARG A 376 30.50 -16.20 2.91
CA ARG A 376 30.05 -16.91 1.71
C ARG A 376 28.57 -16.77 1.51
N ASP A 377 28.17 -16.59 0.26
CA ASP A 377 26.77 -16.66 -0.13
C ASP A 377 26.48 -18.04 -0.75
N GLU A 378 25.77 -18.87 0.02
CA GLU A 378 25.32 -20.22 -0.35
C GLU A 378 23.82 -20.21 -0.73
N SER A 379 23.27 -19.04 -1.07
CA SER A 379 21.87 -18.92 -1.47
C SER A 379 21.59 -19.67 -2.76
N ASP A 380 20.50 -20.44 -2.76
CA ASP A 380 20.07 -21.24 -3.90
C ASP A 380 18.57 -21.05 -4.17
N ARG A 381 17.98 -21.92 -5.00
CA ARG A 381 16.53 -21.90 -5.27
C ARG A 381 15.68 -22.36 -4.07
N SER A 382 16.27 -23.03 -3.08
CA SER A 382 15.58 -23.56 -1.91
C SER A 382 15.47 -22.52 -0.79
N GLY A 383 16.37 -21.54 -0.76
CA GLY A 383 16.29 -20.40 0.15
C GLY A 383 17.57 -19.58 0.18
N MET A 384 17.50 -18.46 0.90
CA MET A 384 18.67 -17.63 1.16
C MET A 384 19.51 -18.23 2.30
N ARG A 385 20.82 -18.30 2.08
CA ARG A 385 21.78 -18.78 3.08
C ARG A 385 23.10 -18.04 2.93
N VAL A 386 23.28 -16.98 3.72
CA VAL A 386 24.57 -16.29 3.82
C VAL A 386 25.30 -16.79 5.05
N VAL A 387 26.47 -17.39 4.85
CA VAL A 387 27.29 -18.00 5.90
C VAL A 387 28.42 -17.06 6.27
N ILE A 388 28.48 -16.70 7.54
CA ILE A 388 29.55 -15.89 8.13
C ILE A 388 30.33 -16.79 9.08
N GLU A 389 31.51 -17.22 8.68
CA GLU A 389 32.37 -18.05 9.52
C GLU A 389 33.09 -17.22 10.56
N LEU A 390 33.09 -17.68 11.81
CA LEU A 390 33.74 -16.97 12.91
C LEU A 390 35.17 -17.47 13.17
N LYS A 391 36.02 -16.57 13.64
CA LYS A 391 37.36 -16.92 14.12
C LYS A 391 37.27 -17.78 15.38
N ARG A 392 38.30 -18.62 15.59
CA ARG A 392 38.37 -19.49 16.76
C ARG A 392 38.43 -18.66 18.05
N GLY A 393 37.51 -18.91 18.97
CA GLY A 393 37.43 -18.21 20.26
C GLY A 393 36.59 -16.93 20.26
N SER A 394 35.98 -16.57 19.12
CA SER A 394 35.00 -15.48 19.06
C SER A 394 33.63 -15.95 19.55
N ASP A 395 32.96 -15.14 20.36
CA ASP A 395 31.59 -15.37 20.80
C ASP A 395 30.60 -15.01 19.68
N PRO A 396 29.78 -15.97 19.19
CA PRO A 396 28.80 -15.70 18.14
C PRO A 396 27.81 -14.60 18.49
N SER A 397 27.39 -14.49 19.75
CA SER A 397 26.40 -13.50 20.17
C SER A 397 26.92 -12.07 20.03
N ILE A 398 28.19 -11.85 20.34
CA ILE A 398 28.84 -10.53 20.25
C ILE A 398 29.03 -10.11 18.79
N VAL A 399 29.48 -11.04 17.94
CA VAL A 399 29.62 -10.76 16.51
C VAL A 399 28.26 -10.48 15.89
N LEU A 400 27.23 -11.25 16.27
CA LEU A 400 25.86 -11.04 15.80
C LEU A 400 25.29 -9.68 16.24
N ASN A 401 25.48 -9.27 17.49
CA ASN A 401 25.06 -7.95 17.98
C ASN A 401 25.77 -6.81 17.23
N ASN A 402 27.07 -6.96 16.95
CA ASN A 402 27.80 -6.00 16.13
C ASN A 402 27.30 -5.96 14.68
N LEU A 403 26.96 -7.11 14.09
CA LEU A 403 26.36 -7.18 12.75
C LEU A 403 25.04 -6.41 12.73
N TYR A 404 24.15 -6.60 13.71
CA TYR A 404 22.89 -5.85 13.78
C TYR A 404 23.12 -4.34 13.94
N ARG A 405 24.10 -3.91 14.74
CA ARG A 405 24.34 -2.49 14.98
C ARG A 405 24.97 -1.76 13.79
N LEU A 406 25.88 -2.40 13.07
CA LEU A 406 26.72 -1.75 12.05
C LEU A 406 26.23 -1.97 10.61
N THR A 407 25.41 -2.99 10.38
CA THR A 407 24.99 -3.42 9.04
C THR A 407 23.48 -3.25 8.85
N SER A 408 23.02 -3.37 7.61
CA SER A 408 21.58 -3.35 7.29
C SER A 408 20.85 -4.64 7.66
N LEU A 409 21.51 -5.57 8.35
CA LEU A 409 20.88 -6.79 8.89
C LEU A 409 19.84 -6.45 9.96
N GLN A 410 19.96 -5.31 10.62
CA GLN A 410 18.87 -4.68 11.37
C GLN A 410 18.65 -3.27 10.83
N CYS A 411 17.43 -2.96 10.44
CA CYS A 411 17.06 -1.64 9.93
C CYS A 411 15.74 -1.17 10.55
N SER A 412 15.44 0.12 10.42
CA SER A 412 14.14 0.64 10.85
C SER A 412 13.27 1.02 9.66
N PHE A 413 12.10 0.42 9.58
CA PHE A 413 11.04 0.81 8.67
C PHE A 413 10.30 2.03 9.23
N SER A 414 10.51 3.19 8.63
CA SER A 414 9.80 4.42 8.97
C SER A 414 8.42 4.42 8.33
N CYS A 415 7.40 4.06 9.11
CA CYS A 415 6.02 4.06 8.68
C CYS A 415 5.48 5.49 8.58
N ASN A 416 4.89 5.82 7.43
CA ASN A 416 4.23 7.09 7.16
C ASN A 416 3.04 6.86 6.22
N MET A 417 1.86 6.67 6.81
CA MET A 417 0.66 6.25 6.11
C MET A 417 -0.11 7.45 5.52
N VAL A 418 0.34 7.88 4.35
CA VAL A 418 -0.30 8.96 3.58
C VAL A 418 -0.93 8.39 2.31
N GLY A 419 -2.20 8.68 2.08
CA GLY A 419 -2.92 8.29 0.86
C GLY A 419 -3.85 9.40 0.39
N ILE A 420 -4.30 9.31 -0.86
CA ILE A 420 -5.26 10.25 -1.43
C ILE A 420 -6.66 9.83 -1.00
N HIS A 421 -7.32 10.66 -0.20
CA HIS A 421 -8.72 10.51 0.20
C HIS A 421 -9.52 11.69 -0.34
N ASN A 422 -10.55 11.44 -1.15
CA ASN A 422 -11.39 12.46 -1.79
C ASN A 422 -10.59 13.55 -2.54
N GLY A 423 -9.52 13.14 -3.24
CA GLY A 423 -8.68 14.04 -4.03
C GLY A 423 -7.69 14.87 -3.23
N GLN A 424 -7.53 14.60 -1.92
CA GLN A 424 -6.57 15.30 -1.06
C GLN A 424 -5.64 14.30 -0.35
N PRO A 425 -4.35 14.62 -0.18
CA PRO A 425 -3.43 13.81 0.60
C PRO A 425 -3.80 13.91 2.09
N LYS A 426 -4.00 12.77 2.74
CA LYS A 426 -4.28 12.70 4.18
C LYS A 426 -3.40 11.66 4.85
N GLN A 427 -2.84 12.01 6.02
CA GLN A 427 -2.20 11.06 6.92
C GLN A 427 -3.29 10.38 7.76
N MET A 428 -3.32 9.05 7.78
CA MET A 428 -4.40 8.28 8.40
C MET A 428 -3.83 7.12 9.22
N GLY A 429 -4.46 6.82 10.36
CA GLY A 429 -4.22 5.60 11.11
C GLY A 429 -4.89 4.38 10.47
N LEU A 430 -4.71 3.21 11.09
CA LEU A 430 -5.24 1.93 10.60
C LEU A 430 -6.78 1.93 10.50
N LYS A 431 -7.45 2.35 11.58
CA LYS A 431 -8.93 2.38 11.64
C LYS A 431 -9.51 3.30 10.57
N GLU A 432 -8.90 4.47 10.35
CA GLU A 432 -9.34 5.41 9.30
C GLU A 432 -9.18 4.83 7.90
N LEU A 433 -8.07 4.14 7.62
CA LEU A 433 -7.84 3.48 6.32
C LEU A 433 -8.87 2.37 6.06
N LEU A 434 -9.12 1.52 7.05
CA LEU A 434 -10.11 0.44 6.94
C LEU A 434 -11.53 0.99 6.77
N GLN A 435 -11.88 2.06 7.50
CA GLN A 435 -13.18 2.71 7.36
C GLN A 435 -13.34 3.34 5.97
N ALA A 436 -12.32 4.04 5.45
CA ALA A 436 -12.34 4.59 4.11
C ALA A 436 -12.51 3.51 3.03
N PHE A 437 -11.89 2.34 3.22
CA PHE A 437 -12.09 1.19 2.34
C PHE A 437 -13.51 0.62 2.44
N LEU A 438 -14.07 0.45 3.64
CA LEU A 438 -15.44 -0.05 3.83
C LEU A 438 -16.49 0.88 3.21
N ASP A 439 -16.34 2.19 3.37
CA ASP A 439 -17.27 3.16 2.79
C ASP A 439 -17.19 3.17 1.26
N PHE A 440 -15.98 3.07 0.70
CA PHE A 440 -15.80 2.85 -0.74
C PHE A 440 -16.47 1.56 -1.20
N ARG A 441 -16.27 0.45 -0.48
CA ARG A 441 -16.82 -0.85 -0.86
C ARG A 441 -18.34 -0.88 -0.77
N CYS A 442 -18.94 -0.20 0.20
CA CYS A 442 -20.39 0.00 0.25
C CYS A 442 -20.91 0.70 -1.01
N SER A 443 -20.25 1.79 -1.44
CA SER A 443 -20.61 2.50 -2.68
C SER A 443 -20.50 1.60 -3.91
N VAL A 444 -19.44 0.79 -4.00
CA VAL A 444 -19.26 -0.15 -5.13
C VAL A 444 -20.36 -1.22 -5.14
N VAL A 445 -20.66 -1.83 -3.99
CA VAL A 445 -21.71 -2.85 -3.87
C VAL A 445 -23.08 -2.27 -4.20
N GLU A 446 -23.37 -1.04 -3.76
CA GLU A 446 -24.60 -0.33 -4.09
C GLU A 446 -24.74 -0.09 -5.60
N ARG A 447 -23.69 0.44 -6.26
CA ARG A 447 -23.68 0.64 -7.72
C ARG A 447 -23.87 -0.66 -8.48
N ARG A 448 -23.15 -1.71 -8.07
CA ARG A 448 -23.27 -3.05 -8.63
C ARG A 448 -24.69 -3.60 -8.51
N ALA A 449 -25.30 -3.46 -7.33
CA ALA A 449 -26.65 -3.92 -7.06
C ALA A 449 -27.68 -3.14 -7.89
N LYS A 450 -27.54 -1.81 -8.01
CA LYS A 450 -28.38 -0.97 -8.88
C LYS A 450 -28.25 -1.34 -10.36
N PHE A 451 -27.04 -1.62 -10.84
CA PHE A 451 -26.80 -2.06 -12.21
C PHE A 451 -27.49 -3.40 -12.50
N LYS A 452 -27.30 -4.39 -11.61
CA LYS A 452 -27.97 -5.70 -11.72
C LYS A 452 -29.49 -5.59 -11.58
N LEU A 453 -29.98 -4.70 -10.71
CA LEU A 453 -31.40 -4.46 -10.52
C LEU A 453 -32.02 -3.88 -11.79
N SER A 454 -31.39 -2.85 -12.38
CA SER A 454 -31.82 -2.26 -13.65
C SER A 454 -31.86 -3.31 -14.76
N GLN A 455 -30.81 -4.13 -14.90
CA GLN A 455 -30.76 -5.19 -15.90
C GLN A 455 -31.83 -6.27 -15.68
N ALA A 456 -32.05 -6.67 -14.42
CA ALA A 456 -33.06 -7.66 -14.07
C ALA A 456 -34.48 -7.13 -14.29
N GLN A 457 -34.74 -5.86 -13.96
CA GLN A 457 -36.03 -5.19 -14.19
C GLN A 457 -36.30 -5.03 -15.69
N ASP A 458 -35.32 -4.57 -16.48
CA ASP A 458 -35.43 -4.48 -17.94
C ASP A 458 -35.71 -5.87 -18.53
N ARG A 459 -34.97 -6.90 -18.11
CA ARG A 459 -35.17 -8.26 -18.60
C ARG A 459 -36.54 -8.82 -18.22
N ARG A 460 -36.96 -8.62 -16.97
CA ARG A 460 -38.27 -9.05 -16.46
C ARG A 460 -39.40 -8.40 -17.24
N HIS A 461 -39.29 -7.10 -17.51
CA HIS A 461 -40.26 -6.35 -18.30
C HIS A 461 -40.43 -6.97 -19.70
N ILE A 462 -39.33 -7.34 -20.36
CA ILE A 462 -39.38 -8.05 -21.65
C ILE A 462 -40.03 -9.43 -21.52
N VAL A 463 -39.62 -10.23 -20.53
CA VAL A 463 -40.15 -11.60 -20.33
C VAL A 463 -41.64 -11.59 -20.01
N GLU A 464 -42.13 -10.64 -19.21
CA GLU A 464 -43.56 -10.46 -18.92
C GLU A 464 -44.36 -10.21 -20.20
N GLY A 465 -43.85 -9.36 -21.11
CA GLY A 465 -44.48 -9.13 -22.42
C GLY A 465 -44.52 -10.38 -23.29
N ILE A 466 -43.42 -11.15 -23.32
CA ILE A 466 -43.33 -12.43 -24.05
C ILE A 466 -44.35 -13.44 -23.50
N VAL A 467 -44.49 -13.55 -22.18
CA VAL A 467 -45.46 -14.46 -21.55
C VAL A 467 -46.89 -14.07 -21.93
N VAL A 468 -47.24 -12.78 -21.85
CA VAL A 468 -48.57 -12.28 -22.28
C VAL A 468 -48.83 -12.55 -23.77
N GLY A 469 -47.82 -12.38 -24.63
CA GLY A 469 -47.91 -12.67 -26.06
C GLY A 469 -48.09 -14.16 -26.36
N LEU A 470 -47.35 -15.03 -25.65
CA LEU A 470 -47.47 -16.49 -25.78
C LEU A 470 -48.79 -17.02 -25.23
N ASP A 471 -49.36 -16.38 -24.21
CA ASP A 471 -50.67 -16.72 -23.67
C ASP A 471 -51.81 -16.37 -24.65
N ASN A 472 -51.61 -15.36 -25.51
CA ASN A 472 -52.58 -14.88 -26.49
C ASN A 472 -52.09 -15.04 -27.94
N LEU A 473 -51.42 -16.17 -28.23
CA LEU A 473 -50.69 -16.39 -29.48
C LEU A 473 -51.53 -16.18 -30.75
N ASP A 474 -52.78 -16.66 -30.76
CA ASP A 474 -53.65 -16.59 -31.94
C ASP A 474 -53.99 -15.14 -32.32
N ALA A 475 -54.24 -14.31 -31.31
CA ALA A 475 -54.53 -12.88 -31.50
C ALA A 475 -53.26 -12.13 -31.95
N VAL A 476 -52.10 -12.44 -31.37
CA VAL A 476 -50.81 -11.92 -31.84
C VAL A 476 -50.60 -12.26 -33.32
N ILE A 477 -50.75 -13.52 -33.73
CA ILE A 477 -50.56 -13.95 -35.13
C ILE A 477 -51.54 -13.23 -36.07
N ARG A 478 -52.78 -13.01 -35.65
CA ARG A 478 -53.77 -12.26 -36.43
C ARG A 478 -53.31 -10.82 -36.69
N ILE A 479 -52.92 -10.09 -35.65
CA ILE A 479 -52.40 -8.71 -35.76
C ILE A 479 -51.19 -8.67 -36.70
N LEU A 480 -50.27 -9.64 -36.57
CA LEU A 480 -49.08 -9.71 -37.42
C LEU A 480 -49.40 -9.98 -38.89
N ARG A 481 -50.44 -10.76 -39.18
CA ARG A 481 -50.87 -11.08 -40.54
C ARG A 481 -51.65 -9.95 -41.20
N GLU A 482 -52.40 -9.17 -40.42
CA GLU A 482 -53.21 -8.04 -40.91
C GLU A 482 -52.40 -6.75 -41.06
N ALA A 483 -51.32 -6.60 -40.29
CA ALA A 483 -50.47 -5.42 -40.36
C ALA A 483 -49.66 -5.37 -41.67
N SER A 484 -49.66 -4.20 -42.32
CA SER A 484 -48.90 -3.95 -43.56
C SER A 484 -47.42 -3.59 -43.31
N SER A 485 -47.03 -3.32 -42.07
CA SER A 485 -45.64 -3.03 -41.68
C SER A 485 -45.37 -3.39 -40.22
N ASN A 486 -44.09 -3.58 -39.87
CA ASN A 486 -43.66 -3.86 -38.49
C ASN A 486 -44.06 -2.75 -37.51
N ALA A 487 -44.07 -1.49 -37.96
CA ALA A 487 -44.50 -0.35 -37.14
C ALA A 487 -45.99 -0.44 -36.78
N ILE A 488 -46.84 -0.84 -37.74
CA ILE A 488 -48.28 -1.02 -37.52
C ILE A 488 -48.53 -2.25 -36.64
N ALA A 489 -47.78 -3.33 -36.86
CA ALA A 489 -47.84 -4.54 -36.03
C ALA A 489 -47.48 -4.23 -34.56
N SER A 490 -46.38 -3.50 -34.33
CA SER A 490 -45.98 -3.04 -33.00
C SER A 490 -47.04 -2.15 -32.35
N ALA A 491 -47.60 -1.19 -33.10
CA ALA A 491 -48.68 -0.34 -32.60
C ALA A 491 -49.92 -1.15 -32.21
N GLY A 492 -50.32 -2.14 -33.03
CA GLY A 492 -51.45 -3.04 -32.75
C GLY A 492 -51.25 -3.86 -31.48
N LEU A 493 -50.07 -4.46 -31.31
CA LEU A 493 -49.71 -5.22 -30.11
C LEU A 493 -49.72 -4.36 -28.84
N ARG A 494 -49.26 -3.11 -28.94
CA ARG A 494 -49.28 -2.16 -27.83
C ARG A 494 -50.70 -1.80 -27.42
N THR A 495 -51.59 -1.56 -28.39
CA THR A 495 -52.99 -1.18 -28.11
C THR A 495 -53.83 -2.35 -27.60
N GLU A 496 -53.65 -3.56 -28.14
CA GLU A 496 -54.51 -4.71 -27.78
C GLU A 496 -54.11 -5.31 -26.43
N PHE A 497 -52.81 -5.37 -26.12
CA PHE A 497 -52.29 -6.02 -24.91
C PHE A 497 -51.70 -5.07 -23.87
N ASN A 498 -51.86 -3.74 -24.04
CA ASN A 498 -51.27 -2.71 -23.18
C ASN A 498 -49.75 -2.88 -22.95
N LEU A 499 -49.04 -3.27 -24.02
CA LEU A 499 -47.61 -3.51 -23.97
C LEU A 499 -46.81 -2.22 -24.22
N SER A 500 -45.61 -2.17 -23.66
CA SER A 500 -44.61 -1.16 -24.03
C SER A 500 -44.03 -1.42 -25.42
N GLU A 501 -43.38 -0.41 -25.98
CA GLU A 501 -42.68 -0.52 -27.27
C GLU A 501 -41.61 -1.62 -27.25
N LYS A 502 -40.75 -1.66 -26.22
CA LYS A 502 -39.72 -2.70 -26.08
C LYS A 502 -40.30 -4.12 -25.98
N GLN A 503 -41.46 -4.28 -25.32
CA GLN A 503 -42.14 -5.58 -25.23
C GLN A 503 -42.75 -6.01 -26.57
N ALA A 504 -43.38 -5.08 -27.29
CA ALA A 504 -43.95 -5.35 -28.60
C ALA A 504 -42.86 -5.73 -29.63
N GLU A 505 -41.73 -5.02 -29.64
CA GLU A 505 -40.56 -5.39 -30.43
C GLU A 505 -40.02 -6.78 -30.05
N ALA A 506 -39.90 -7.06 -28.75
CA ALA A 506 -39.43 -8.36 -28.30
C ALA A 506 -40.36 -9.52 -28.71
N ILE A 507 -41.68 -9.29 -28.81
CA ILE A 507 -42.64 -10.27 -29.34
C ILE A 507 -42.44 -10.46 -30.85
N LEU A 508 -42.23 -9.38 -31.61
CA LEU A 508 -41.95 -9.44 -33.05
C LEU A 508 -40.67 -10.24 -33.35
N ASP A 509 -39.67 -10.14 -32.47
CA ASP A 509 -38.39 -10.86 -32.60
C ASP A 509 -38.46 -12.33 -32.14
N ILE A 510 -39.60 -12.81 -31.63
CA ILE A 510 -39.76 -14.22 -31.24
C ILE A 510 -39.67 -15.11 -32.49
N SER A 511 -38.66 -15.96 -32.51
CA SER A 511 -38.58 -17.06 -33.48
C SER A 511 -39.64 -18.13 -33.20
N LEU A 512 -40.28 -18.67 -34.25
CA LEU A 512 -41.32 -19.72 -34.17
C LEU A 512 -40.94 -20.93 -33.28
N ARG A 513 -39.64 -21.26 -33.19
CA ARG A 513 -39.12 -22.33 -32.31
C ARG A 513 -39.39 -22.10 -30.82
N ARG A 514 -39.60 -20.85 -30.41
CA ARG A 514 -39.83 -20.43 -29.01
C ARG A 514 -41.30 -20.47 -28.59
N ILE A 515 -42.19 -20.89 -29.47
CA ILE A 515 -43.64 -20.99 -29.21
C ILE A 515 -44.00 -22.34 -28.56
N THR A 516 -43.08 -23.30 -28.54
CA THR A 516 -43.32 -24.63 -27.95
C THR A 516 -43.66 -24.52 -26.45
N GLN A 517 -44.45 -25.48 -25.94
CA GLN A 517 -44.88 -25.49 -24.54
C GLN A 517 -43.70 -25.54 -23.55
N LEU A 518 -42.60 -26.20 -23.92
CA LEU A 518 -41.38 -26.24 -23.12
C LEU A 518 -40.72 -24.86 -23.01
N GLU A 519 -40.65 -24.11 -24.10
CA GLU A 519 -40.08 -22.76 -24.12
C GLU A 519 -40.95 -21.76 -23.34
N ARG A 520 -42.28 -21.89 -23.43
CA ARG A 520 -43.21 -21.11 -22.57
C ARG A 520 -42.93 -21.34 -21.08
N LYS A 521 -42.76 -22.60 -20.65
CA LYS A 521 -42.40 -22.92 -19.26
C LYS A 521 -41.05 -22.30 -18.86
N LYS A 522 -40.07 -22.26 -19.76
CA LYS A 522 -38.77 -21.60 -19.49
C LYS A 522 -38.94 -20.10 -19.22
N PHE A 523 -39.78 -19.39 -19.98
CA PHE A 523 -40.03 -17.97 -19.75
C PHE A 523 -40.77 -17.69 -18.45
N VAL A 524 -41.73 -18.54 -18.08
CA VAL A 524 -42.42 -18.43 -16.78
C VAL A 524 -41.43 -18.63 -15.64
N ASN A 525 -40.62 -19.69 -15.69
CA ASN A 525 -39.58 -19.95 -14.69
C ASN A 525 -38.52 -18.83 -14.64
N GLU A 526 -38.14 -18.27 -15.80
CA GLU A 526 -37.24 -17.12 -15.89
C GLU A 526 -37.85 -15.89 -15.19
N SER A 527 -39.13 -15.62 -15.42
CA SER A 527 -39.86 -14.53 -14.76
C SER A 527 -39.89 -14.68 -13.24
N GLU A 528 -40.19 -15.87 -12.73
CA GLU A 528 -40.18 -16.17 -11.30
C GLU A 528 -38.78 -15.99 -10.71
N SER A 529 -37.74 -16.53 -11.35
CA SER A 529 -36.35 -16.36 -10.94
C SER A 529 -35.93 -14.88 -10.93
N LEU A 530 -36.34 -14.09 -11.92
CA LEU A 530 -36.03 -12.66 -11.99
C LEU A 530 -36.74 -11.90 -10.87
N LYS A 531 -37.99 -12.26 -10.56
CA LYS A 531 -38.75 -11.66 -9.44
C LYS A 531 -38.06 -11.92 -8.10
N GLU A 532 -37.58 -13.14 -7.87
CA GLU A 532 -36.78 -13.46 -6.68
C GLU A 532 -35.45 -12.68 -6.64
N GLN A 533 -34.75 -12.59 -7.77
CA GLN A 533 -33.49 -11.84 -7.86
C GLN A 533 -33.69 -10.34 -7.57
N ILE A 534 -34.74 -9.73 -8.15
CA ILE A 534 -35.10 -8.34 -7.91
C ILE A 534 -35.40 -8.12 -6.42
N SER A 535 -36.21 -8.99 -5.80
CA SER A 535 -36.54 -8.89 -4.38
C SER A 535 -35.28 -8.98 -3.49
N LYS A 536 -34.34 -9.89 -3.80
CA LYS A 536 -33.06 -10.00 -3.09
C LYS A 536 -32.19 -8.74 -3.27
N LEU A 537 -32.15 -8.16 -4.47
CA LEU A 537 -31.39 -6.94 -4.75
C LEU A 537 -32.00 -5.71 -4.07
N GLU A 538 -33.32 -5.59 -4.04
CA GLU A 538 -34.03 -4.54 -3.31
C GLU A 538 -33.81 -4.65 -1.81
N GLN A 539 -33.81 -5.86 -1.26
CA GLN A 539 -33.48 -6.12 0.15
C GLN A 539 -32.01 -5.78 0.47
N LEU A 540 -31.09 -6.02 -0.47
CA LEU A 540 -29.69 -5.64 -0.32
C LEU A 540 -29.53 -4.11 -0.29
N LEU A 541 -30.24 -3.40 -1.16
CA LEU A 541 -30.19 -1.94 -1.25
C LEU A 541 -30.90 -1.23 -0.09
N SER A 542 -31.85 -1.89 0.59
CA SER A 542 -32.61 -1.28 1.69
C SER A 542 -31.84 -1.20 3.01
N SER A 543 -30.75 -1.97 3.18
CA SER A 543 -30.03 -2.06 4.44
C SER A 543 -28.51 -2.06 4.27
N LYS A 544 -27.83 -1.06 4.87
CA LYS A 544 -26.36 -1.02 4.95
C LYS A 544 -25.79 -2.27 5.63
N LYS A 545 -26.51 -2.83 6.61
CA LYS A 545 -26.09 -4.07 7.30
C LYS A 545 -26.00 -5.25 6.34
N SER A 546 -26.98 -5.41 5.45
CA SER A 546 -26.96 -6.46 4.43
C SER A 546 -25.79 -6.30 3.46
N MET A 547 -25.47 -5.06 3.08
CA MET A 547 -24.30 -4.77 2.24
C MET A 547 -22.99 -5.13 2.94
N LEU A 548 -22.84 -4.77 4.21
CA LEU A 548 -21.65 -5.12 4.99
C LEU A 548 -21.49 -6.64 5.16
N GLN A 549 -22.58 -7.36 5.39
CA GLN A 549 -22.57 -8.84 5.43
C GLN A 549 -22.14 -9.46 4.09
N LEU A 550 -22.59 -8.90 2.97
CA LEU A 550 -22.15 -9.36 1.65
C LEU A 550 -20.65 -9.09 1.43
N ILE A 551 -20.16 -7.92 1.87
CA ILE A 551 -18.74 -7.57 1.80
C ILE A 551 -17.89 -8.56 2.61
N GLU A 552 -18.32 -8.87 3.83
CA GLU A 552 -17.68 -9.86 4.69
C GLU A 552 -17.65 -11.26 4.06
N GLN A 553 -18.76 -11.70 3.47
CA GLN A 553 -18.84 -12.98 2.75
C GLN A 553 -17.88 -13.03 1.56
N GLU A 554 -17.83 -11.97 0.74
CA GLU A 554 -16.89 -11.87 -0.40
C GLU A 554 -15.43 -11.88 0.06
N ALA A 555 -15.11 -11.18 1.17
CA ALA A 555 -13.77 -11.15 1.73
C ALA A 555 -13.35 -12.52 2.30
N ASN A 556 -14.24 -13.20 3.00
CA ASN A 556 -14.01 -14.53 3.54
C ASN A 556 -13.85 -15.60 2.44
N GLU A 557 -14.59 -15.47 1.33
CA GLU A 557 -14.39 -16.33 0.16
C GLU A 557 -12.96 -16.18 -0.39
N LEU A 558 -12.45 -14.96 -0.51
CA LEU A 558 -11.08 -14.70 -0.97
C LEU A 558 -10.04 -15.19 0.04
N LYS A 559 -10.27 -14.97 1.35
CA LYS A 559 -9.43 -15.53 2.41
C LYS A 559 -9.32 -17.04 2.29
N SER A 560 -10.44 -17.75 2.13
CA SER A 560 -10.45 -19.22 2.03
C SER A 560 -9.65 -19.75 0.83
N LYS A 561 -9.60 -19.01 -0.28
CA LYS A 561 -8.94 -19.40 -1.52
C LYS A 561 -7.45 -19.03 -1.57
N PHE A 562 -7.06 -17.91 -0.95
CA PHE A 562 -5.74 -17.30 -1.16
C PHE A 562 -4.97 -16.99 0.14
N SER A 563 -5.45 -17.46 1.30
CA SER A 563 -4.75 -17.26 2.57
C SER A 563 -3.32 -17.80 2.52
N SER A 564 -2.41 -17.09 3.18
CA SER A 564 -1.01 -17.49 3.34
C SER A 564 -0.60 -17.32 4.80
N PRO A 565 0.25 -18.20 5.34
CA PRO A 565 0.74 -18.06 6.70
C PRO A 565 1.57 -16.77 6.84
N ARG A 566 1.64 -16.26 8.07
CA ARG A 566 2.50 -15.13 8.44
C ARG A 566 3.98 -15.49 8.21
N ARG A 567 4.75 -14.56 7.66
CA ARG A 567 6.20 -14.72 7.42
C ARG A 567 7.00 -13.98 8.50
N SER A 568 6.64 -12.74 8.79
CA SER A 568 7.35 -11.94 9.81
C SER A 568 6.92 -12.32 11.22
N VAL A 569 7.89 -12.60 12.09
CA VAL A 569 7.64 -12.94 13.50
C VAL A 569 7.79 -11.70 14.37
N LEU A 570 6.90 -11.49 15.32
CA LEU A 570 7.01 -10.38 16.28
C LEU A 570 7.71 -10.89 17.55
N GLU A 571 8.70 -10.14 18.02
CA GLU A 571 9.34 -10.35 19.31
C GLU A 571 9.01 -9.20 20.26
N ASP A 572 8.39 -9.55 21.40
CA ASP A 572 8.17 -8.66 22.53
C ASP A 572 9.51 -8.38 23.23
N SER A 573 10.22 -7.39 22.71
CA SER A 573 11.49 -6.89 23.22
C SER A 573 11.44 -5.37 23.34
N ASP A 574 12.24 -4.80 24.24
CA ASP A 574 12.28 -3.35 24.51
C ASP A 574 12.95 -2.57 23.36
N GLY A 575 12.23 -2.46 22.24
CA GLY A 575 12.55 -1.56 21.12
C GLY A 575 13.70 -1.99 20.21
N GLY A 576 14.23 -3.21 20.38
CA GLY A 576 15.31 -3.76 19.55
C GLY A 576 16.60 -2.93 19.57
N HIS A 577 16.76 -2.02 20.54
CA HIS A 577 18.00 -1.27 20.73
C HIS A 577 19.05 -2.23 21.28
N VAL A 578 20.16 -2.39 20.56
CA VAL A 578 21.31 -3.14 21.05
C VAL A 578 22.16 -2.14 21.80
N ASP A 579 22.18 -2.24 23.12
CA ASP A 579 22.94 -1.33 23.97
C ASP A 579 24.44 -1.63 23.88
N ASP A 580 25.28 -0.65 24.23
CA ASP A 580 26.74 -0.86 24.26
C ASP A 580 27.15 -2.01 25.18
N ILE A 581 26.33 -2.30 26.21
CA ILE A 581 26.55 -3.40 27.15
C ILE A 581 26.37 -4.78 26.48
N ASP A 582 25.47 -4.91 25.50
CA ASP A 582 25.18 -6.16 24.79
C ASP A 582 26.31 -6.59 23.86
N VAL A 583 27.21 -5.67 23.54
CA VAL A 583 28.42 -5.92 22.74
C VAL A 583 29.59 -6.35 23.62
N ILE A 584 29.54 -6.07 24.92
CA ILE A 584 30.61 -6.42 25.86
C ILE A 584 30.39 -7.87 26.33
N PRO A 585 31.39 -8.76 26.24
CA PRO A 585 31.26 -10.11 26.79
C PRO A 585 31.01 -10.03 28.31
N ASN A 586 30.02 -10.76 28.80
CA ASN A 586 29.71 -10.83 30.23
C ASN A 586 30.72 -11.73 30.98
N GLU A 587 31.99 -11.32 30.97
CA GLU A 587 33.10 -12.00 31.63
C GLU A 587 33.29 -11.49 33.06
N GLU A 588 33.89 -12.33 33.91
CA GLU A 588 34.38 -11.90 35.23
C GLU A 588 35.51 -10.89 35.07
N MET A 589 35.40 -9.78 35.78
CA MET A 589 36.31 -8.65 35.76
C MET A 589 36.70 -8.29 37.19
N LEU A 590 37.97 -7.93 37.37
CA LEU A 590 38.50 -7.39 38.60
C LEU A 590 38.54 -5.86 38.47
N LEU A 591 37.82 -5.16 39.34
CA LEU A 591 37.92 -3.73 39.54
C LEU A 591 38.86 -3.47 40.71
N ALA A 592 39.97 -2.77 40.42
CA ALA A 592 40.94 -2.37 41.43
C ALA A 592 40.84 -0.85 41.67
N PHE A 593 40.78 -0.46 42.94
CA PHE A 593 40.66 0.91 43.40
C PHE A 593 41.94 1.32 44.12
N SER A 594 42.43 2.53 43.85
CA SER A 594 43.52 3.14 44.59
C SER A 594 43.01 4.13 45.63
N GLU A 595 43.81 4.37 46.67
CA GLU A 595 43.52 5.36 47.71
C GLU A 595 43.35 6.77 47.12
N LYS A 596 44.03 7.09 46.02
CA LYS A 596 43.90 8.37 45.31
C LYS A 596 42.78 8.38 44.26
N GLY A 597 41.90 7.39 44.28
CA GLY A 597 40.73 7.32 43.42
C GLY A 597 41.01 6.85 41.99
N TYR A 598 42.14 6.18 41.75
CA TYR A 598 42.38 5.53 40.46
C TYR A 598 41.59 4.23 40.38
N VAL A 599 40.74 4.09 39.37
CA VAL A 599 39.95 2.88 39.14
C VAL A 599 40.42 2.21 37.87
N LYS A 600 40.70 0.91 37.94
CA LYS A 600 41.14 0.12 36.80
C LYS A 600 40.41 -1.21 36.73
N ARG A 601 39.90 -1.53 35.54
CA ARG A 601 39.38 -2.86 35.19
C ARG A 601 40.48 -3.75 34.62
N MET A 602 40.50 -5.02 35.01
CA MET A 602 41.40 -6.04 34.45
C MET A 602 40.77 -7.43 34.52
N LYS A 603 41.25 -8.39 33.71
CA LYS A 603 40.76 -9.77 33.79
C LYS A 603 41.36 -10.46 35.03
N PRO A 604 40.62 -11.33 35.76
CA PRO A 604 41.14 -12.05 36.93
C PRO A 604 42.42 -12.85 36.61
N ASN A 605 42.48 -13.46 35.41
CA ASN A 605 43.63 -14.24 34.94
C ASN A 605 44.90 -13.42 34.69
N THR A 606 44.82 -12.09 34.76
CA THR A 606 46.01 -11.21 34.70
C THR A 606 46.81 -11.32 36.01
N PHE A 607 46.19 -11.80 37.09
CA PHE A 607 46.79 -12.02 38.39
C PHE A 607 47.29 -13.47 38.51
N ASN A 608 48.54 -13.72 38.13
CA ASN A 608 49.17 -15.02 38.37
C ASN A 608 49.66 -15.10 39.83
N LEU A 609 49.15 -16.07 40.58
CA LEU A 609 49.63 -16.39 41.92
C LEU A 609 51.10 -16.84 41.85
N GLN A 610 52.02 -16.04 42.40
CA GLN A 610 53.41 -16.45 42.59
C GLN A 610 53.60 -16.94 44.02
N ASN A 611 54.04 -18.19 44.19
CA ASN A 611 54.27 -18.85 45.49
C ASN A 611 55.53 -18.36 46.25
N ARG A 612 55.99 -17.12 46.00
CA ARG A 612 57.07 -16.47 46.75
C ARG A 612 56.63 -15.04 47.02
N GLY A 613 56.82 -14.60 48.27
CA GLY A 613 56.39 -13.29 48.80
C GLY A 613 57.01 -12.08 48.10
N THR A 614 56.66 -11.90 46.84
CA THR A 614 57.00 -10.76 45.99
C THR A 614 55.70 -10.16 45.47
N ILE A 615 55.59 -8.83 45.55
CA ILE A 615 54.47 -8.04 45.03
C ILE A 615 54.32 -8.38 43.54
N GLY A 616 53.19 -8.99 43.18
CA GLY A 616 52.92 -9.50 41.84
C GLY A 616 53.13 -8.41 40.78
N LYS A 617 53.88 -8.72 39.72
CA LYS A 617 53.91 -7.87 38.52
C LYS A 617 52.54 -7.95 37.87
N SER A 618 51.76 -6.87 37.91
CA SER A 618 50.84 -6.43 36.83
C SER A 618 49.63 -5.63 37.34
N VAL A 619 49.85 -4.51 38.03
CA VAL A 619 48.76 -3.53 38.26
C VAL A 619 48.91 -2.28 37.35
N GLY A 620 50.06 -2.10 36.70
CA GLY A 620 50.39 -0.91 35.91
C GLY A 620 51.16 0.11 36.76
N LYS A 621 51.65 1.20 36.14
CA LYS A 621 52.33 2.28 36.86
C LYS A 621 51.28 3.08 37.65
N LEU A 622 51.22 2.87 38.96
CA LEU A 622 50.49 3.75 39.87
C LEU A 622 51.21 5.10 39.99
N ARG A 623 50.49 6.15 40.42
CA ARG A 623 51.10 7.45 40.70
C ARG A 623 52.06 7.34 41.89
N VAL A 624 53.02 8.27 41.99
CA VAL A 624 53.96 8.32 43.12
C VAL A 624 53.18 8.47 44.42
N ASN A 625 53.46 7.61 45.41
CA ASN A 625 52.76 7.47 46.68
C ASN A 625 51.26 7.12 46.55
N ASP A 626 50.90 6.20 45.65
CA ASP A 626 49.52 5.69 45.50
C ASP A 626 49.52 4.18 45.73
N ALA A 627 48.66 3.69 46.62
CA ALA A 627 48.51 2.28 46.97
C ALA A 627 47.11 1.79 46.56
N MET A 628 46.97 0.49 46.31
CA MET A 628 45.67 -0.11 46.07
C MET A 628 44.91 -0.26 47.39
N SER A 629 43.68 0.24 47.44
CA SER A 629 42.80 0.14 48.62
C SER A 629 41.97 -1.14 48.56
N ASP A 630 41.19 -1.29 47.49
CA ASP A 630 40.11 -2.27 47.41
C ASP A 630 40.08 -2.98 46.06
N PHE A 631 39.56 -4.20 46.09
CA PHE A 631 39.34 -5.02 44.91
C PHE A 631 37.94 -5.59 44.94
N ILE A 632 37.23 -5.47 43.83
CA ILE A 632 35.90 -6.05 43.65
C ILE A 632 35.96 -6.96 42.42
N VAL A 633 35.51 -8.20 42.57
CA VAL A 633 35.25 -9.09 41.45
C VAL A 633 33.78 -8.95 41.10
N CYS A 634 33.50 -8.50 39.88
CA CYS A 634 32.14 -8.39 39.36
C CYS A 634 32.15 -8.88 37.91
N ARG A 635 30.97 -9.16 37.36
CA ARG A 635 30.86 -9.38 35.93
C ARG A 635 30.82 -8.06 35.18
N ALA A 636 31.20 -8.08 33.91
CA ALA A 636 31.23 -6.87 33.08
C ALA A 636 29.85 -6.18 32.96
N HIS A 637 28.76 -6.92 33.15
CA HIS A 637 27.40 -6.39 33.09
C HIS A 637 26.81 -5.98 34.45
N ASP A 638 27.53 -6.23 35.55
CA ASP A 638 27.03 -5.90 36.89
C ASP A 638 27.06 -4.38 37.13
N HIS A 639 26.01 -3.86 37.77
CA HIS A 639 25.96 -2.46 38.18
C HIS A 639 26.74 -2.24 39.49
N VAL A 640 27.78 -1.43 39.43
CA VAL A 640 28.57 -1.02 40.62
C VAL A 640 28.09 0.34 41.10
N LEU A 641 27.53 0.38 42.31
CA LEU A 641 27.06 1.61 42.94
C LEU A 641 28.20 2.22 43.78
N TYR A 642 28.65 3.41 43.39
CA TYR A 642 29.65 4.18 44.15
C TYR A 642 28.97 5.12 45.14
N PHE A 643 29.07 4.82 46.42
CA PHE A 643 28.55 5.66 47.48
C PHE A 643 29.60 6.69 47.90
N ARG A 644 29.30 7.98 47.71
CA ARG A 644 30.15 9.08 48.19
C ARG A 644 29.47 9.77 49.37
N TYR A 645 30.20 9.95 50.46
CA TYR A 645 29.82 10.92 51.48
C TYR A 645 30.00 12.33 50.93
N PHE A 646 28.90 13.03 50.68
CA PHE A 646 28.91 14.48 50.58
C PHE A 646 28.89 15.03 52.01
N SER A 647 30.02 15.55 52.49
CA SER A 647 29.98 16.45 53.64
C SER A 647 29.21 17.71 53.22
N PRO A 648 28.21 18.15 54.00
CA PRO A 648 27.44 19.36 53.72
C PRO A 648 28.31 20.61 53.70
#